data_AF-A0A812V9X7-F1
#
_entry.id   AF-A0A812V9X7-F1
#
_cell.length_a   1.000
_cell.length_b   1.000
_cell.length_c   1.000
_cell.angle_alpha   90.00
_cell.angle_beta   90.00
_cell.angle_gamma   90.00
#
_symmetry.space_group_name_H-M   'P 1'
#
loop_
_entity.id
_entity.type
_entity.pdbx_description
1 polymer ?
#
loop_
_entity_poly.entity_id
_entity_poly.type
_entity_poly.pdbx_seq_one_letter_code
_entity_poly.pdbx_strand_id
1 'polypeptide(L)'
;MTKHAGPQVGSPEAFAAAILAKGLPSKDDVLALARMLPMSPSPRDEAAKSFSTGACVHGGAVNIRKTCGLHPFATLALTAFVRAKAPECTFSTVTVLFEDSAPPHRDLQNYSCENHVFPLSTFSGGELWVEGHGDERQVLDGKEVIGGPLEWVGDCVKFRADKLTHFVLPWKGSRAPEVDREPNTGIASPGDGFMAEPRKAHLLEKPLFIEVCAGSALLSSVAREAGFDILPIDAGHKVPRAYAHVLRLDLRESLTLQFLENVLQNRAVAWIHFSLPTGTTGRVFRSLASPRGLPNLQEPGASRVLAANAIFDNVATLLQKILASFPSVGVSVEHPIGSAVWELPAFAQLRRSLSRVTLTACFFGAFCNRKTLLVTNRDVFQSMGGLCPGCVSHGKPPGSGFRMDGSYPKAFCEAFVGHVAAHSASCGFFLAPQAASRTAAQAQPRASKFPPLISEIRLHCVGSKLLRSSVPGGPNCPPHPGNKRVLLMKKIASSLNWPDTTLWDDLTQGFKLTGSQPRTGIFEPDCKPAISSESEFWMAASAQRDATWKRVDSAPPQEYSEPLWDITLEEADPSGKQWLHGPLSRAEVDSIFPLGWMPCRRFAVWQGKWRPIDDFSENGVNACFECFERLSLKALDEVAWVCMYIMKACKYTGSVDLELSDGTRLRGPVHACWKDVAHSKPQTKAYDLKSVYKQLPLRPSEQAKAVLVLKKPGGSACGFVCKTLPFGASASVLQFNRVSLFLQRLLWELLVLTSCYFDDYPAAAPTLLSQSTDHVVHSLMDLLQFQMAKPKEKPFATVTEMLGVLVDTSDDSLASVKIGNKPDRAATLSEALGSIISSGRVEVRTLPTLFGRLQFAEAQILGRTGRLAVADVRKLEHSKSEFVDLRDDQLQAFKVRTFGCKVNDDLVSKWSSEKRHLIGQTELFAVVLARSLWSQYLANKRTLFFIDHSGVLGACVSGSATDPYWRELLLHFEAADEPGPCLSWFMRVPSHSNLADAPSRAKWSEMTYLEPYSRDRPACFVSGTLLADVES
;
A
#
# COMPACT_ATOMS: atom_id res chain seq x y z
N MET A 1 11.02 -16.21 6.08
CA MET A 1 11.32 -17.44 5.34
C MET A 1 10.06 -17.83 4.58
N THR A 2 10.03 -17.68 3.26
CA THR A 2 9.31 -18.65 2.43
C THR A 2 10.35 -19.74 2.21
N LYS A 3 10.16 -20.90 2.83
CA LYS A 3 10.92 -22.08 2.40
C LYS A 3 10.55 -22.26 0.92
N HIS A 4 11.50 -22.11 0.01
CA HIS A 4 11.35 -22.72 -1.30
C HIS A 4 11.33 -24.22 -1.02
N ALA A 5 10.12 -24.77 -0.87
CA ALA A 5 9.94 -26.19 -1.07
C ALA A 5 10.54 -26.48 -2.45
N GLY A 6 11.38 -27.51 -2.54
CA GLY A 6 11.78 -28.02 -3.85
C GLY A 6 10.55 -28.24 -4.73
N PRO A 7 10.68 -28.15 -6.06
CA PRO A 7 9.54 -28.28 -6.96
C PRO A 7 8.72 -29.52 -6.58
N GLN A 8 7.41 -29.34 -6.35
CA GLN A 8 6.53 -30.49 -6.10
C GLN A 8 6.58 -31.42 -7.32
N VAL A 9 6.77 -32.71 -7.08
CA VAL A 9 6.83 -33.74 -8.12
C VAL A 9 5.56 -33.65 -8.97
N GLY A 10 5.70 -33.43 -10.29
CA GLY A 10 4.58 -33.25 -11.22
C GLY A 10 4.11 -31.81 -11.47
N SER A 11 4.70 -30.79 -10.84
CA SER A 11 4.39 -29.38 -11.11
C SER A 11 5.04 -28.85 -12.40
N PRO A 12 4.47 -27.82 -13.07
CA PRO A 12 5.09 -27.19 -14.26
C PRO A 12 6.51 -26.66 -13.97
N GLU A 13 6.77 -26.20 -12.75
CA GLU A 13 8.09 -25.73 -12.34
C GLU A 13 9.11 -26.86 -12.17
N ALA A 14 8.68 -28.04 -11.70
CA ALA A 14 9.53 -29.23 -11.65
C ALA A 14 9.91 -29.71 -13.05
N PHE A 15 8.94 -29.69 -13.97
CA PHE A 15 9.14 -30.05 -15.36
C PHE A 15 10.07 -29.06 -16.07
N ALA A 16 9.86 -27.75 -15.89
CA ALA A 16 10.73 -26.71 -16.44
C ALA A 16 12.18 -26.83 -15.92
N ALA A 17 12.36 -27.07 -14.63
CA ALA A 17 13.68 -27.28 -14.03
C ALA A 17 14.37 -28.55 -14.61
N ALA A 18 13.61 -29.63 -14.85
CA ALA A 18 14.13 -30.85 -15.44
C ALA A 18 14.55 -30.67 -16.90
N ILE A 19 13.81 -29.91 -17.71
CA ILE A 19 14.20 -29.58 -19.09
C ILE A 19 15.48 -28.76 -19.08
N LEU A 20 15.54 -27.70 -18.26
CA LEU A 20 16.72 -26.83 -18.15
C LEU A 20 17.97 -27.59 -17.69
N ALA A 21 17.81 -28.62 -16.85
CA ALA A 21 18.91 -29.48 -16.42
C ALA A 21 19.42 -30.42 -17.53
N LYS A 22 18.56 -30.77 -18.51
CA LYS A 22 18.93 -31.60 -19.67
C LYS A 22 19.59 -30.79 -20.80
N GLY A 23 19.44 -29.47 -20.80
CA GLY A 23 20.04 -28.56 -21.79
C GLY A 23 19.08 -27.49 -22.29
N LEU A 24 19.28 -27.05 -23.54
CA LEU A 24 18.40 -26.08 -24.19
C LEU A 24 17.03 -26.72 -24.46
N PRO A 25 15.91 -26.07 -24.04
CA PRO A 25 14.56 -26.60 -24.29
C PRO A 25 14.28 -26.74 -25.79
N SER A 26 13.72 -27.89 -26.18
CA SER A 26 13.20 -28.09 -27.54
C SER A 26 11.79 -27.47 -27.71
N LYS A 27 11.29 -27.45 -28.94
CA LYS A 27 9.92 -27.03 -29.26
C LYS A 27 8.88 -27.89 -28.52
N ASP A 28 9.10 -29.21 -28.48
CA ASP A 28 8.21 -30.15 -27.80
C ASP A 28 8.24 -29.98 -26.28
N ASP A 29 9.41 -29.68 -25.72
CA ASP A 29 9.55 -29.38 -24.28
C ASP A 29 8.75 -28.13 -23.90
N VAL A 30 8.81 -27.07 -24.72
CA VAL A 30 8.06 -25.83 -24.51
C VAL A 30 6.56 -26.07 -24.66
N LEU A 31 6.12 -26.86 -25.64
CA LEU A 31 4.72 -27.22 -25.82
C LEU A 31 4.19 -28.02 -24.63
N ALA A 32 4.94 -29.01 -24.16
CA ALA A 32 4.60 -29.81 -22.99
C ALA A 32 4.52 -28.94 -21.72
N LEU A 33 5.49 -28.04 -21.53
CA LEU A 33 5.50 -27.11 -20.41
C LEU A 33 4.29 -26.17 -20.47
N ALA A 34 3.97 -25.63 -21.65
CA ALA A 34 2.84 -24.74 -21.84
C ALA A 34 1.51 -25.41 -21.46
N ARG A 35 1.31 -26.69 -21.80
CA ARG A 35 0.12 -27.47 -21.39
C ARG A 35 -0.02 -27.61 -19.87
N MET A 36 1.06 -27.48 -19.11
CA MET A 36 1.06 -27.58 -17.65
C MET A 36 0.90 -26.22 -16.94
N LEU A 37 1.05 -25.10 -17.66
CA LEU A 37 1.02 -23.76 -17.08
C LEU A 37 -0.43 -23.29 -16.81
N PRO A 38 -0.66 -22.48 -15.76
CA PRO A 38 -1.99 -21.95 -15.45
C PRO A 38 -2.41 -20.89 -16.46
N MET A 39 -3.02 -21.33 -17.56
CA MET A 39 -3.51 -20.48 -18.63
C MET A 39 -4.67 -19.61 -18.15
N SER A 40 -4.66 -18.33 -18.54
CA SER A 40 -5.78 -17.40 -18.34
C SER A 40 -6.52 -17.17 -19.67
N PRO A 41 -7.82 -16.78 -19.65
CA PRO A 41 -8.50 -16.33 -20.85
C PRO A 41 -7.71 -15.21 -21.54
N SER A 42 -7.61 -15.24 -22.87
CA SER A 42 -6.99 -14.14 -23.61
C SER A 42 -7.81 -12.86 -23.40
N PRO A 43 -7.19 -11.69 -23.19
CA PRO A 43 -7.91 -10.42 -23.10
C PRO A 43 -8.66 -10.03 -24.38
N ARG A 44 -8.41 -10.76 -25.48
CA ARG A 44 -8.87 -10.43 -26.84
C ARG A 44 -9.90 -11.42 -27.38
N ASP A 45 -9.92 -12.63 -26.82
CA ASP A 45 -10.82 -13.72 -27.19
C ASP A 45 -11.09 -14.58 -25.95
N GLU A 46 -12.32 -14.54 -25.42
CA GLU A 46 -12.70 -15.26 -24.21
C GLU A 46 -12.61 -16.79 -24.37
N ALA A 47 -12.64 -17.30 -25.61
CA ALA A 47 -12.46 -18.72 -25.92
C ALA A 47 -10.97 -19.14 -25.96
N ALA A 48 -10.06 -18.18 -26.12
CA ALA A 48 -8.63 -18.41 -26.21
C ALA A 48 -7.94 -18.43 -24.85
N LYS A 49 -6.82 -19.15 -24.76
CA LYS A 49 -6.03 -19.30 -23.53
C LYS A 49 -4.62 -18.74 -23.75
N SER A 50 -4.09 -18.05 -22.75
CA SER A 50 -2.75 -17.47 -22.82
C SER A 50 -1.99 -17.56 -21.51
N PHE A 51 -0.67 -17.67 -21.62
CA PHE A 51 0.28 -17.49 -20.52
C PHE A 51 1.34 -16.48 -20.93
N SER A 52 1.45 -15.39 -20.16
CA SER A 52 2.47 -14.37 -20.37
C SER A 52 3.39 -14.26 -19.16
N THR A 53 4.69 -14.17 -19.42
CA THR A 53 5.73 -13.86 -18.43
C THR A 53 6.65 -12.76 -18.94
N GLY A 54 7.29 -12.03 -18.04
CA GLY A 54 8.12 -10.85 -18.34
C GLY A 54 7.44 -9.55 -17.95
N ALA A 55 7.69 -8.49 -18.71
CA ALA A 55 7.14 -7.17 -18.46
C ALA A 55 5.62 -7.09 -18.76
N CYS A 56 4.94 -6.13 -18.15
CA CYS A 56 3.60 -5.72 -18.54
C CYS A 56 3.45 -4.20 -18.42
N VAL A 57 2.62 -3.64 -19.28
CA VAL A 57 2.22 -2.23 -19.19
C VAL A 57 0.78 -2.19 -18.70
N HIS A 58 0.58 -1.66 -17.50
CA HIS A 58 -0.75 -1.39 -16.98
C HIS A 58 -0.86 0.09 -16.64
N GLY A 59 -1.74 0.77 -17.36
CA GLY A 59 -2.00 2.19 -17.13
C GLY A 59 -0.80 3.12 -17.38
N GLY A 60 0.13 2.75 -18.26
CA GLY A 60 1.34 3.53 -18.60
C GLY A 60 2.54 3.24 -17.70
N ALA A 61 2.38 2.43 -16.66
CA ALA A 61 3.48 1.95 -15.82
C ALA A 61 3.96 0.57 -16.31
N VAL A 62 5.27 0.44 -16.50
CA VAL A 62 5.94 -0.83 -16.77
C VAL A 62 6.15 -1.57 -15.46
N ASN A 63 5.61 -2.77 -15.34
CA ASN A 63 5.77 -3.66 -14.18
C ASN A 63 6.27 -5.04 -14.63
N ILE A 64 6.67 -5.88 -13.68
CA ILE A 64 6.96 -7.30 -13.92
C ILE A 64 5.72 -8.11 -13.58
N ARG A 65 5.33 -9.04 -14.46
CA ARG A 65 4.17 -9.90 -14.23
C ARG A 65 4.41 -10.79 -13.01
N LYS A 66 3.34 -11.02 -12.22
CA LYS A 66 3.39 -11.93 -11.06
C LYS A 66 3.86 -13.35 -11.45
N THR A 67 3.59 -13.77 -12.68
CA THR A 67 4.03 -15.05 -13.25
C THR A 67 5.56 -15.22 -13.22
N CYS A 68 6.36 -14.15 -13.30
CA CYS A 68 7.81 -14.27 -13.16
C CYS A 68 8.26 -14.74 -11.76
N GLY A 69 7.54 -14.32 -10.72
CA GLY A 69 7.83 -14.72 -9.33
C GLY A 69 7.18 -16.05 -8.95
N LEU A 70 6.03 -16.37 -9.55
CA LEU A 70 5.29 -17.60 -9.29
C LEU A 70 5.83 -18.80 -10.09
N HIS A 71 6.37 -18.56 -11.29
CA HIS A 71 6.87 -19.57 -12.22
C HIS A 71 8.27 -19.22 -12.77
N PRO A 72 9.30 -19.11 -11.91
CA PRO A 72 10.65 -18.70 -12.32
C PRO A 72 11.34 -19.67 -13.27
N PHE A 73 11.23 -21.00 -13.08
CA PHE A 73 11.86 -21.98 -13.95
C PHE A 73 11.16 -22.06 -15.30
N ALA A 74 9.83 -21.98 -15.36
CA ALA A 74 9.11 -21.90 -16.62
C ALA A 74 9.46 -20.62 -17.39
N THR A 75 9.59 -19.49 -16.69
CA THR A 75 10.04 -18.22 -17.29
C THR A 75 11.44 -18.36 -17.89
N LEU A 76 12.36 -19.04 -17.18
CA LEU A 76 13.71 -19.27 -17.65
C LEU A 76 13.74 -20.23 -18.85
N ALA A 77 12.97 -21.32 -18.83
CA ALA A 77 12.85 -22.27 -19.93
C ALA A 77 12.31 -21.61 -21.21
N LEU A 78 11.23 -20.85 -21.10
CA LEU A 78 10.66 -20.11 -22.21
C LEU A 78 11.65 -19.09 -22.78
N THR A 79 12.37 -18.36 -21.91
CA THR A 79 13.40 -17.40 -22.33
C THR A 79 14.57 -18.10 -23.03
N ALA A 80 15.03 -19.24 -22.51
CA ALA A 80 16.12 -20.02 -23.10
C ALA A 80 15.77 -20.53 -24.50
N PHE A 81 14.53 -20.97 -24.71
CA PHE A 81 14.03 -21.37 -26.02
C PHE A 81 14.11 -20.25 -27.06
N VAL A 82 13.65 -19.03 -26.73
CA VAL A 82 13.78 -17.87 -27.64
C VAL A 82 15.22 -17.57 -27.95
N ARG A 83 16.06 -17.52 -26.92
CA ARG A 83 17.47 -17.16 -27.08
C ARG A 83 18.19 -18.15 -27.98
N ALA A 84 17.77 -19.42 -27.99
CA ALA A 84 18.28 -20.43 -28.91
C ALA A 84 17.74 -20.24 -30.34
N LYS A 85 16.47 -19.90 -30.51
CA LYS A 85 15.81 -19.80 -31.84
C LYS A 85 16.03 -18.46 -32.55
N ALA A 86 16.14 -17.37 -31.81
CA ALA A 86 16.40 -16.02 -32.29
C ALA A 86 17.33 -15.29 -31.31
N PRO A 87 18.64 -15.59 -31.31
CA PRO A 87 19.62 -14.96 -30.42
C PRO A 87 19.70 -13.43 -30.60
N GLU A 88 19.40 -12.93 -31.80
CA GLU A 88 19.31 -11.53 -32.16
C GLU A 88 18.05 -10.84 -31.60
N CYS A 89 17.00 -11.62 -31.35
CA CYS A 89 15.75 -11.11 -30.80
C CYS A 89 16.02 -10.60 -29.39
N THR A 90 15.91 -9.29 -29.19
CA THR A 90 15.82 -8.80 -27.82
C THR A 90 14.42 -9.15 -27.32
N PHE A 91 14.16 -9.35 -26.03
CA PHE A 91 12.78 -9.32 -25.57
C PHE A 91 12.56 -8.96 -24.10
N SER A 92 11.36 -8.43 -23.79
CA SER A 92 10.93 -8.12 -22.42
C SER A 92 9.74 -8.95 -21.92
N THR A 93 8.95 -9.50 -22.85
CA THR A 93 7.79 -10.34 -22.58
C THR A 93 7.84 -11.57 -23.46
N VAL A 94 7.39 -12.69 -22.92
CA VAL A 94 7.09 -13.92 -23.63
C VAL A 94 5.63 -14.24 -23.42
N THR A 95 4.89 -14.47 -24.50
CA THR A 95 3.50 -14.94 -24.45
C THR A 95 3.34 -16.21 -25.26
N VAL A 96 2.71 -17.21 -24.62
CA VAL A 96 2.23 -18.44 -25.25
C VAL A 96 0.72 -18.31 -25.43
N LEU A 97 0.24 -18.55 -26.65
CA LEU A 97 -1.16 -18.42 -27.05
C LEU A 97 -1.72 -19.79 -27.47
N PHE A 98 -2.99 -20.06 -27.14
CA PHE A 98 -3.72 -21.27 -27.47
C PHE A 98 -5.09 -20.92 -28.04
N GLU A 99 -5.38 -21.42 -29.24
CA GLU A 99 -6.64 -21.21 -29.97
C GLU A 99 -7.03 -19.71 -30.08
N ASP A 100 -6.04 -18.81 -30.14
CA ASP A 100 -6.26 -17.36 -30.18
C ASP A 100 -6.47 -16.88 -31.62
N SER A 101 -7.68 -16.41 -31.90
CA SER A 101 -8.07 -15.82 -33.19
C SER A 101 -7.49 -14.42 -33.39
N ALA A 102 -7.05 -13.77 -32.31
CA ALA A 102 -6.39 -12.46 -32.29
C ALA A 102 -7.00 -11.47 -33.31
N PRO A 103 -8.24 -11.01 -33.08
CA PRO A 103 -8.97 -10.16 -34.03
C PRO A 103 -8.18 -8.88 -34.39
N PRO A 104 -8.51 -8.17 -35.49
CA PRO A 104 -7.75 -7.02 -35.98
C PRO A 104 -7.34 -6.03 -34.89
N HIS A 105 -6.04 -5.91 -34.63
CA HIS A 105 -5.51 -5.06 -33.56
C HIS A 105 -4.11 -4.53 -33.86
N ARG A 106 -3.66 -3.61 -33.00
CA ARG A 106 -2.28 -3.11 -32.92
C ARG A 106 -1.82 -3.16 -31.48
N ASP A 107 -0.58 -3.58 -31.29
CA ASP A 107 0.03 -3.63 -29.97
C ASP A 107 0.72 -2.30 -29.65
N LEU A 108 -0.07 -1.25 -29.45
CA LEU A 108 0.40 0.13 -29.26
C LEU A 108 1.35 0.33 -28.06
N GLN A 109 1.42 -0.65 -27.16
CA GLN A 109 2.30 -0.62 -25.98
C GLN A 109 3.62 -1.36 -26.22
N ASN A 110 3.73 -2.10 -27.32
CA ASN A 110 4.96 -2.76 -27.72
C ASN A 110 6.00 -1.71 -28.14
N TYR A 111 7.26 -2.08 -27.99
CA TYR A 111 8.33 -1.21 -28.47
C TYR A 111 8.37 -1.21 -29.99
N SER A 112 8.98 -0.17 -30.57
CA SER A 112 9.14 0.00 -32.01
C SER A 112 10.21 -0.95 -32.59
N CYS A 113 10.02 -2.26 -32.44
CA CYS A 113 10.86 -3.35 -32.94
C CYS A 113 9.98 -4.48 -33.47
N GLU A 114 10.58 -5.47 -34.12
CA GLU A 114 9.84 -6.60 -34.67
C GLU A 114 9.44 -7.58 -33.57
N ASN A 115 8.14 -7.87 -33.50
CA ASN A 115 7.60 -9.01 -32.79
C ASN A 115 7.99 -10.28 -33.54
N HIS A 116 8.53 -11.27 -32.83
CA HIS A 116 8.89 -12.57 -33.39
C HIS A 116 7.85 -13.59 -32.99
N VAL A 117 7.29 -14.33 -33.94
CA VAL A 117 6.19 -15.29 -33.79
C VAL A 117 6.72 -16.69 -34.16
N PHE A 118 6.93 -17.62 -33.20
CA PHE A 118 7.47 -18.97 -33.48
C PHE A 118 6.47 -20.14 -33.42
N PRO A 119 6.33 -20.95 -34.47
CA PRO A 119 5.83 -22.32 -34.47
C PRO A 119 5.97 -23.26 -33.24
N LEU A 120 4.86 -23.69 -32.58
CA LEU A 120 4.73 -24.61 -31.43
C LEU A 120 3.91 -25.88 -31.75
N SER A 121 2.88 -25.84 -32.60
CA SER A 121 2.07 -27.02 -33.00
C SER A 121 1.78 -27.07 -34.51
N THR A 122 1.31 -28.21 -35.03
CA THR A 122 1.03 -28.39 -36.47
C THR A 122 -0.47 -28.16 -36.78
N PHE A 123 -0.77 -27.31 -37.77
CA PHE A 123 -2.11 -26.92 -38.25
C PHE A 123 -1.96 -26.40 -39.70
N SER A 124 -3.08 -26.18 -40.40
CA SER A 124 -3.09 -25.59 -41.76
C SER A 124 -3.97 -24.34 -41.80
N GLY A 125 -3.60 -23.34 -42.60
CA GLY A 125 -4.16 -21.97 -42.48
C GLY A 125 -3.58 -21.23 -41.27
N GLY A 126 -4.28 -20.22 -40.73
CA GLY A 126 -3.86 -19.53 -39.51
C GLY A 126 -2.67 -18.59 -39.66
N GLU A 127 -2.35 -18.18 -40.88
CA GLU A 127 -1.31 -17.21 -41.17
C GLU A 127 -1.63 -15.86 -40.52
N LEU A 128 -0.58 -15.12 -40.15
CA LEU A 128 -0.72 -13.79 -39.60
C LEU A 128 -0.91 -12.79 -40.75
N TRP A 129 -2.11 -12.24 -40.89
CA TRP A 129 -2.38 -11.15 -41.82
C TRP A 129 -1.81 -9.85 -41.25
N VAL A 130 -1.05 -9.10 -42.05
CA VAL A 130 -0.41 -7.85 -41.62
C VAL A 130 -0.64 -6.72 -42.64
N GLU A 131 -1.02 -5.56 -42.13
CA GLU A 131 -1.18 -4.33 -42.88
C GLU A 131 0.11 -3.96 -43.63
N GLY A 132 -0.02 -3.66 -44.91
CA GLY A 132 1.09 -3.28 -45.80
C GLY A 132 1.93 -4.45 -46.34
N HIS A 133 1.60 -5.71 -46.00
CA HIS A 133 2.32 -6.89 -46.49
C HIS A 133 1.50 -7.67 -47.52
N GLY A 134 1.61 -7.32 -48.80
CA GLY A 134 0.82 -7.93 -49.89
C GLY A 134 -0.13 -6.93 -50.53
N ASP A 135 -1.02 -7.41 -51.40
CA ASP A 135 -1.94 -6.61 -52.20
C ASP A 135 -3.43 -6.95 -51.95
N GLU A 136 -3.72 -7.74 -50.92
CA GLU A 136 -5.09 -8.08 -50.53
C GLU A 136 -5.79 -6.88 -49.88
N ARG A 137 -7.03 -6.63 -50.29
CA ARG A 137 -7.88 -5.58 -49.72
C ARG A 137 -8.80 -6.16 -48.66
N GLN A 138 -8.75 -5.60 -47.46
CA GLN A 138 -9.63 -5.93 -46.33
C GLN A 138 -10.37 -4.66 -45.88
N VAL A 139 -11.63 -4.81 -45.46
CA VAL A 139 -12.40 -3.71 -44.86
C VAL A 139 -12.40 -3.88 -43.34
N LEU A 140 -11.66 -3.03 -42.64
CA LEU A 140 -11.51 -3.03 -41.19
C LEU A 140 -12.08 -1.73 -40.62
N ASP A 141 -13.03 -1.81 -39.68
CA ASP A 141 -13.71 -0.65 -39.08
C ASP A 141 -14.22 0.39 -40.11
N GLY A 142 -14.74 -0.10 -41.25
CA GLY A 142 -15.26 0.74 -42.33
C GLY A 142 -14.20 1.43 -43.20
N LYS A 143 -12.92 1.06 -43.08
CA LYS A 143 -11.81 1.57 -43.90
C LYS A 143 -11.22 0.43 -44.73
N GLU A 144 -10.93 0.70 -45.99
CA GLU A 144 -10.12 -0.20 -46.81
C GLU A 144 -8.66 -0.14 -46.35
N VAL A 145 -8.10 -1.31 -46.02
CA VAL A 145 -6.71 -1.51 -45.63
C VAL A 145 -6.11 -2.55 -46.57
N ILE A 146 -4.93 -2.26 -47.11
CA ILE A 146 -4.18 -3.17 -47.98
C ILE A 146 -3.15 -3.92 -47.13
N GLY A 147 -3.07 -5.23 -47.30
CA GLY A 147 -2.13 -6.10 -46.60
C GLY A 147 -2.19 -7.53 -47.14
N GLY A 148 -1.87 -8.51 -46.31
CA GLY A 148 -1.81 -9.91 -46.73
C GLY A 148 -1.14 -10.81 -45.68
N PRO A 149 -1.22 -12.13 -45.87
CA PRO A 149 -0.62 -13.11 -44.96
C PRO A 149 0.91 -13.04 -45.00
N LEU A 150 1.54 -13.12 -43.82
CA LEU A 150 2.98 -13.34 -43.72
C LEU A 150 3.31 -14.81 -43.95
N GLU A 151 4.15 -15.08 -44.95
CA GLU A 151 4.72 -16.41 -45.16
C GLU A 151 5.68 -16.75 -44.02
N TRP A 152 5.64 -18.00 -43.56
CA TRP A 152 6.56 -18.51 -42.55
C TRP A 152 7.96 -18.65 -43.14
N VAL A 153 8.80 -17.62 -42.98
CA VAL A 153 10.22 -17.67 -43.37
C VAL A 153 11.01 -18.43 -42.29
N GLY A 154 11.05 -19.75 -42.40
CA GLY A 154 11.65 -20.65 -41.40
C GLY A 154 10.73 -20.88 -40.20
N ASP A 155 11.30 -21.02 -38.99
CA ASP A 155 10.55 -21.27 -37.74
C ASP A 155 10.06 -19.97 -37.04
N CYS A 156 10.00 -18.83 -37.74
CA CYS A 156 9.67 -17.54 -37.13
C CYS A 156 9.09 -16.57 -38.16
N VAL A 157 8.04 -15.84 -37.78
CA VAL A 157 7.54 -14.67 -38.51
C VAL A 157 7.89 -13.41 -37.73
N LYS A 158 8.27 -12.34 -38.43
CA LYS A 158 8.69 -11.06 -37.85
C LYS A 158 7.84 -9.92 -38.39
N PHE A 159 7.32 -9.06 -37.53
CA PHE A 159 6.49 -7.93 -37.97
C PHE A 159 6.41 -6.80 -36.94
N ARG A 160 5.98 -5.62 -37.37
CA ARG A 160 5.85 -4.41 -36.55
C ARG A 160 4.46 -4.28 -35.91
N ALA A 161 4.21 -5.07 -34.86
CA ALA A 161 2.91 -5.13 -34.17
C ALA A 161 2.43 -3.77 -33.61
N ASP A 162 3.37 -2.87 -33.29
CA ASP A 162 3.08 -1.52 -32.77
C ASP A 162 2.53 -0.56 -33.84
N LYS A 163 2.88 -0.79 -35.11
CA LYS A 163 2.54 0.09 -36.23
C LYS A 163 1.51 -0.50 -37.17
N LEU A 164 1.55 -1.81 -37.37
CA LEU A 164 0.80 -2.51 -38.40
C LEU A 164 -0.38 -3.24 -37.76
N THR A 165 -1.57 -3.00 -38.30
CA THR A 165 -2.76 -3.77 -37.94
C THR A 165 -2.53 -5.21 -38.37
N HIS A 166 -2.82 -6.14 -37.47
CA HIS A 166 -2.61 -7.56 -37.72
C HIS A 166 -3.69 -8.40 -37.04
N PHE A 167 -3.91 -9.60 -37.60
CA PHE A 167 -4.83 -10.59 -37.07
C PHE A 167 -4.52 -11.97 -37.63
N VAL A 168 -5.07 -13.01 -37.00
CA VAL A 168 -4.89 -14.39 -37.46
C VAL A 168 -6.00 -14.75 -38.45
N LEU A 169 -5.62 -15.31 -39.60
CA LEU A 169 -6.55 -15.85 -40.58
C LEU A 169 -7.21 -17.16 -40.08
N PRO A 170 -8.34 -17.59 -40.65
CA PRO A 170 -8.94 -18.87 -40.29
C PRO A 170 -7.99 -20.07 -40.49
N TRP A 171 -8.08 -21.08 -39.62
CA TRP A 171 -7.27 -22.30 -39.69
C TRP A 171 -8.10 -23.59 -39.64
N LYS A 172 -7.48 -24.71 -40.00
CA LYS A 172 -7.98 -26.09 -39.86
C LYS A 172 -6.97 -26.95 -39.09
N GLY A 173 -7.50 -27.83 -38.26
CA GLY A 173 -6.74 -28.52 -37.22
C GLY A 173 -6.87 -27.77 -35.89
N SER A 174 -6.37 -28.37 -34.81
CA SER A 174 -6.46 -27.74 -33.50
C SER A 174 -5.16 -27.04 -33.17
N ARG A 175 -5.26 -25.80 -32.70
CA ARG A 175 -4.17 -25.12 -32.00
C ARG A 175 -4.15 -25.57 -30.51
N ALA A 176 -4.99 -26.54 -30.07
CA ALA A 176 -4.78 -27.98 -29.69
C ALA A 176 -5.84 -28.46 -28.63
N PRO A 177 -6.62 -29.57 -28.83
CA PRO A 177 -6.38 -30.88 -28.16
C PRO A 177 -6.69 -32.12 -29.05
N GLU A 178 -6.07 -33.31 -28.87
CA GLU A 178 -6.60 -34.45 -28.06
C GLU A 178 -5.52 -35.51 -27.70
N VAL A 179 -5.87 -36.42 -26.79
CA VAL A 179 -5.10 -37.50 -26.13
C VAL A 179 -5.06 -38.79 -27.00
N ASP A 180 -3.93 -39.52 -26.90
CA ASP A 180 -3.64 -40.92 -27.31
C ASP A 180 -3.08 -41.28 -28.73
N ARG A 181 -1.98 -42.08 -28.66
CA ARG A 181 -1.29 -43.00 -29.61
C ARG A 181 -0.09 -42.54 -30.48
N GLU A 182 0.99 -43.33 -30.38
CA GLU A 182 2.20 -43.40 -31.24
C GLU A 182 1.92 -44.09 -32.62
N PRO A 183 2.93 -44.33 -33.50
CA PRO A 183 3.78 -43.37 -34.23
C PRO A 183 3.78 -43.65 -35.76
N ASN A 184 4.00 -42.65 -36.63
CA ASN A 184 4.98 -42.75 -37.75
C ASN A 184 4.92 -41.62 -38.80
N THR A 185 6.15 -41.30 -39.25
CA THR A 185 6.59 -40.92 -40.61
C THR A 185 6.08 -39.64 -41.27
N GLY A 186 7.00 -38.68 -41.41
CA GLY A 186 7.33 -38.16 -42.73
C GLY A 186 6.93 -36.71 -43.03
N ILE A 187 7.96 -35.94 -43.39
CA ILE A 187 7.94 -34.67 -44.13
C ILE A 187 7.59 -33.42 -43.29
N ALA A 188 8.62 -32.59 -43.09
CA ALA A 188 8.58 -31.34 -42.35
C ALA A 188 8.11 -30.16 -43.23
N SER A 189 7.22 -29.32 -42.69
CA SER A 189 6.90 -27.93 -43.10
C SER A 189 6.15 -27.21 -41.94
N PRO A 190 6.25 -25.88 -41.78
CA PRO A 190 6.30 -25.18 -40.46
C PRO A 190 4.92 -24.81 -39.84
N GLY A 191 4.82 -24.65 -38.50
CA GLY A 191 3.55 -24.31 -37.80
C GLY A 191 3.61 -23.77 -36.34
N ASP A 192 3.08 -22.53 -36.14
CA ASP A 192 2.47 -21.74 -35.00
C ASP A 192 3.11 -20.96 -33.79
N GLY A 193 2.98 -19.63 -33.78
CA GLY A 193 3.63 -18.60 -32.94
C GLY A 193 3.85 -18.62 -31.39
N PHE A 194 5.07 -18.26 -31.00
CA PHE A 194 5.57 -17.72 -29.72
C PHE A 194 5.88 -16.23 -29.91
N MET A 195 5.44 -15.29 -29.06
CA MET A 195 5.85 -13.87 -29.18
C MET A 195 7.06 -13.50 -28.31
N ALA A 196 8.19 -13.15 -28.94
CA ALA A 196 9.34 -12.49 -28.30
C ALA A 196 9.44 -11.02 -28.73
N GLU A 197 9.44 -10.09 -27.77
CA GLU A 197 9.32 -8.63 -27.98
C GLU A 197 10.55 -7.77 -27.59
N PRO A 198 11.40 -7.32 -28.54
CA PRO A 198 12.62 -6.54 -28.25
C PRO A 198 12.51 -5.21 -27.51
N ARG A 199 13.46 -4.96 -26.60
CA ARG A 199 13.94 -3.60 -26.25
C ARG A 199 15.45 -3.66 -25.96
N LYS A 200 16.30 -3.00 -26.77
CA LYS A 200 17.71 -2.66 -26.42
C LYS A 200 17.79 -1.16 -26.12
N ALA A 201 18.28 -0.74 -24.96
CA ALA A 201 19.68 -0.71 -24.52
C ALA A 201 20.54 0.26 -25.36
N HIS A 202 21.00 1.31 -24.67
CA HIS A 202 22.31 1.99 -24.80
C HIS A 202 22.36 3.51 -25.01
N LEU A 203 21.25 4.27 -25.00
CA LEU A 203 21.37 5.75 -25.07
C LEU A 203 20.67 6.54 -23.96
N LEU A 204 19.88 5.90 -23.09
CA LEU A 204 19.18 6.55 -21.97
C LEU A 204 19.19 5.75 -20.66
N GLU A 205 19.94 4.64 -20.57
CA GLU A 205 19.96 3.83 -19.34
C GLU A 205 20.72 4.55 -18.22
N LYS A 206 20.05 4.66 -17.07
CA LYS A 206 20.71 5.10 -15.85
C LYS A 206 21.86 4.14 -15.53
N PRO A 207 23.04 4.65 -15.19
CA PRO A 207 24.13 3.79 -14.76
C PRO A 207 23.72 2.93 -13.55
N LEU A 208 24.16 1.68 -13.53
CA LEU A 208 23.89 0.75 -12.45
C LEU A 208 24.93 0.88 -11.34
N PHE A 209 24.45 0.98 -10.10
CA PHE A 209 25.21 0.87 -8.86
C PHE A 209 24.90 -0.47 -8.17
N ILE A 210 25.92 -1.30 -7.99
CA ILE A 210 25.79 -2.65 -7.39
C ILE A 210 26.36 -2.61 -5.97
N GLU A 211 25.57 -3.01 -4.98
CA GLU A 211 26.00 -3.16 -3.58
C GLU A 211 25.97 -4.64 -3.21
N VAL A 212 27.13 -5.24 -2.98
CA VAL A 212 27.28 -6.65 -2.63
C VAL A 212 27.45 -6.77 -1.11
N CYS A 213 26.69 -7.69 -0.49
CA CYS A 213 26.48 -7.78 0.96
C CYS A 213 25.75 -6.53 1.51
N ALA A 214 24.64 -6.18 0.86
CA ALA A 214 23.96 -4.89 1.02
C ALA A 214 23.27 -4.66 2.38
N GLY A 215 23.09 -5.65 3.26
CA GLY A 215 22.45 -5.46 4.57
C GLY A 215 21.11 -4.71 4.46
N SER A 216 21.00 -3.52 5.07
CA SER A 216 19.79 -2.68 4.99
C SER A 216 19.58 -1.95 3.65
N ALA A 217 20.57 -1.96 2.75
CA ALA A 217 20.58 -1.27 1.46
C ALA A 217 20.37 0.24 1.55
N LEU A 218 20.77 0.86 2.67
CA LEU A 218 20.75 2.33 2.80
C LEU A 218 21.69 3.01 1.79
N LEU A 219 22.88 2.45 1.56
CA LEU A 219 23.82 2.99 0.57
C LEU A 219 23.22 2.95 -0.83
N SER A 220 22.66 1.80 -1.23
CA SER A 220 21.88 1.70 -2.47
C SER A 220 20.72 2.70 -2.53
N SER A 221 19.96 2.93 -1.46
CA SER A 221 18.88 3.93 -1.50
C SER A 221 19.40 5.33 -1.83
N VAL A 222 20.52 5.73 -1.25
CA VAL A 222 21.16 7.03 -1.54
C VAL A 222 21.71 7.07 -2.97
N ALA A 223 22.28 5.97 -3.48
CA ALA A 223 22.69 5.86 -4.89
C ALA A 223 21.50 6.07 -5.85
N ARG A 224 20.34 5.50 -5.53
CA ARG A 224 19.11 5.74 -6.32
C ARG A 224 18.68 7.21 -6.31
N GLU A 225 18.77 7.88 -5.16
CA GLU A 225 18.49 9.32 -5.04
C GLU A 225 19.45 10.17 -5.89
N ALA A 226 20.71 9.75 -6.01
CA ALA A 226 21.71 10.39 -6.86
C ALA A 226 21.56 10.10 -8.37
N GLY A 227 20.56 9.30 -8.77
CA GLY A 227 20.23 9.06 -10.18
C GLY A 227 20.69 7.72 -10.76
N PHE A 228 21.23 6.81 -9.95
CA PHE A 228 21.61 5.46 -10.38
C PHE A 228 20.41 4.49 -10.41
N ASP A 229 20.44 3.50 -11.30
CA ASP A 229 19.74 2.25 -11.05
C ASP A 229 20.51 1.47 -9.97
N ILE A 230 19.83 0.66 -9.16
CA ILE A 230 20.46 0.02 -8.00
C ILE A 230 20.25 -1.49 -7.98
N LEU A 231 21.30 -2.22 -7.61
CA LEU A 231 21.29 -3.68 -7.45
C LEU A 231 21.92 -4.09 -6.10
N PRO A 232 21.18 -3.94 -4.97
CA PRO A 232 21.63 -4.47 -3.68
C PRO A 232 21.44 -5.99 -3.61
N ILE A 233 22.50 -6.71 -3.24
CA ILE A 233 22.55 -8.18 -3.13
C ILE A 233 22.99 -8.58 -1.73
N ASP A 234 22.26 -9.51 -1.09
CA ASP A 234 22.64 -10.06 0.22
C ASP A 234 22.11 -11.50 0.41
N ALA A 235 22.86 -12.36 1.10
CA ALA A 235 22.46 -13.74 1.39
C ALA A 235 21.60 -13.88 2.67
N GLY A 236 21.50 -12.82 3.48
CA GLY A 236 21.02 -12.83 4.87
C GLY A 236 19.50 -12.77 5.09
N HIS A 237 19.11 -12.96 6.37
CA HIS A 237 17.72 -12.86 6.85
C HIS A 237 17.15 -11.43 6.78
N LYS A 238 15.81 -11.30 6.90
CA LYS A 238 15.09 -10.00 6.88
C LYS A 238 15.76 -9.01 7.82
N VAL A 239 16.39 -7.97 7.27
CA VAL A 239 16.80 -6.79 8.04
C VAL A 239 15.53 -6.07 8.51
N PRO A 240 15.41 -5.66 9.79
CA PRO A 240 14.18 -5.08 10.36
C PRO A 240 13.64 -3.88 9.57
N ARG A 241 14.51 -3.18 8.82
CA ARG A 241 14.18 -2.03 7.97
C ARG A 241 15.10 -2.02 6.74
N ALA A 242 14.59 -2.47 5.60
CA ALA A 242 15.29 -2.35 4.31
C ALA A 242 14.91 -1.02 3.61
N TYR A 243 15.89 -0.28 3.13
CA TYR A 243 15.70 1.02 2.44
C TYR A 243 15.52 0.87 0.92
N ALA A 244 15.89 -0.30 0.38
CA ALA A 244 15.64 -0.71 -1.00
C ALA A 244 15.35 -2.22 -1.06
N HIS A 245 14.79 -2.68 -2.19
CA HIS A 245 14.54 -4.10 -2.42
C HIS A 245 15.86 -4.84 -2.63
N VAL A 246 16.25 -5.68 -1.68
CA VAL A 246 17.49 -6.48 -1.73
C VAL A 246 17.25 -7.81 -2.42
N LEU A 247 18.02 -8.09 -3.46
CA LEU A 247 18.03 -9.40 -4.12
C LEU A 247 18.73 -10.43 -3.23
N ARG A 248 18.03 -11.53 -2.97
CA ARG A 248 18.59 -12.63 -2.18
C ARG A 248 19.37 -13.57 -3.07
N LEU A 249 20.67 -13.34 -3.14
CA LEU A 249 21.61 -14.21 -3.84
C LEU A 249 22.76 -14.54 -2.91
N ASP A 250 23.18 -15.80 -2.93
CA ASP A 250 24.29 -16.29 -2.12
C ASP A 250 25.58 -16.28 -2.95
N LEU A 251 26.57 -15.50 -2.52
CA LEU A 251 27.86 -15.39 -3.20
C LEU A 251 28.69 -16.67 -3.16
N ARG A 252 28.28 -17.67 -2.38
CA ARG A 252 28.89 -19.01 -2.38
C ARG A 252 28.46 -19.84 -3.59
N GLU A 253 27.34 -19.48 -4.22
CA GLU A 253 26.79 -20.19 -5.37
C GLU A 253 27.38 -19.66 -6.68
N SER A 254 27.77 -20.57 -7.57
CA SER A 254 28.31 -20.24 -8.90
C SER A 254 27.31 -19.47 -9.77
N LEU A 255 26.01 -19.76 -9.64
CA LEU A 255 24.94 -19.05 -10.35
C LEU A 255 24.88 -17.57 -10.01
N THR A 256 25.13 -17.19 -8.76
CA THR A 256 25.19 -15.78 -8.34
C THR A 256 26.34 -15.05 -9.02
N LEU A 257 27.50 -15.71 -9.14
CA LEU A 257 28.66 -15.15 -9.83
C LEU A 257 28.40 -15.01 -11.33
N GLN A 258 27.80 -16.02 -11.96
CA GLN A 258 27.39 -15.97 -13.36
C GLN A 258 26.36 -14.86 -13.61
N PHE A 259 25.40 -14.66 -12.69
CA PHE A 259 24.45 -13.56 -12.76
C PHE A 259 25.14 -12.20 -12.73
N LEU A 260 26.08 -11.99 -11.78
CA LEU A 260 26.85 -10.74 -11.68
C LEU A 260 27.71 -10.49 -12.92
N GLU A 261 28.37 -11.53 -13.45
CA GLU A 261 29.12 -11.46 -14.71
C GLU A 261 28.21 -11.09 -15.88
N ASN A 262 27.02 -11.69 -15.98
CA ASN A 262 26.04 -11.37 -17.00
C ASN A 262 25.51 -9.93 -16.86
N VAL A 263 25.31 -9.43 -15.64
CA VAL A 263 24.94 -8.02 -15.40
C VAL A 263 26.06 -7.09 -15.87
N LEU A 264 27.33 -7.37 -15.53
CA LEU A 264 28.48 -6.58 -15.96
C LEU A 264 28.64 -6.54 -17.49
N GLN A 265 28.33 -7.65 -18.17
CA GLN A 265 28.39 -7.75 -19.63
C GLN A 265 27.25 -7.01 -20.35
N ASN A 266 26.07 -6.93 -19.74
CA ASN A 266 24.85 -6.49 -20.43
C ASN A 266 24.27 -5.16 -19.91
N ARG A 267 24.78 -4.59 -18.82
CA ARG A 267 24.33 -3.32 -18.25
C ARG A 267 25.47 -2.31 -18.15
N ALA A 268 25.13 -1.04 -18.31
CA ALA A 268 26.05 0.06 -18.05
C ALA A 268 26.31 0.20 -16.53
N VAL A 269 27.24 -0.60 -15.99
CA VAL A 269 27.62 -0.54 -14.58
C VAL A 269 28.60 0.60 -14.36
N ALA A 270 28.24 1.58 -13.53
CA ALA A 270 29.15 2.65 -13.15
C ALA A 270 30.00 2.26 -11.94
N TRP A 271 29.39 1.55 -10.98
CA TRP A 271 30.07 1.23 -9.72
C TRP A 271 29.62 -0.09 -9.11
N ILE A 272 30.57 -0.83 -8.53
CA ILE A 272 30.32 -2.00 -7.69
C ILE A 272 31.06 -1.88 -6.35
N HIS A 273 30.32 -2.06 -5.26
CA HIS A 273 30.80 -1.94 -3.89
C HIS A 273 30.66 -3.27 -3.15
N PHE A 274 31.75 -3.73 -2.52
CA PHE A 274 31.81 -4.99 -1.78
C PHE A 274 31.98 -4.76 -0.29
N SER A 275 30.92 -5.05 0.46
CA SER A 275 30.88 -4.92 1.91
C SER A 275 31.10 -6.25 2.61
N LEU A 276 32.35 -6.68 2.62
CA LEU A 276 32.74 -8.03 3.00
C LEU A 276 32.22 -8.45 4.39
N PRO A 277 31.80 -9.72 4.58
CA PRO A 277 31.29 -10.21 5.86
C PRO A 277 32.28 -10.04 7.00
N THR A 278 31.86 -9.34 8.05
CA THR A 278 32.73 -8.97 9.18
C THR A 278 32.52 -9.84 10.43
N GLY A 279 31.52 -10.72 10.41
CA GLY A 279 31.14 -11.60 11.53
C GLY A 279 32.16 -12.65 11.98
N THR A 280 33.28 -12.83 11.25
CA THR A 280 34.36 -13.79 11.58
C THR A 280 35.74 -13.11 11.72
N THR A 281 35.75 -11.81 11.95
CA THR A 281 36.97 -10.98 11.94
C THR A 281 37.64 -10.82 13.31
N GLY A 282 36.98 -11.27 14.38
CA GLY A 282 37.52 -11.20 15.73
C GLY A 282 38.76 -12.09 15.92
N ARG A 283 39.63 -11.71 16.87
CA ARG A 283 40.85 -12.46 17.23
C ARG A 283 40.59 -13.90 17.70
N VAL A 284 39.37 -14.19 18.11
CA VAL A 284 38.89 -15.54 18.44
C VAL A 284 38.68 -16.44 17.22
N PHE A 285 38.59 -15.88 16.01
CA PHE A 285 38.38 -16.63 14.78
C PHE A 285 39.62 -16.68 13.89
N ARG A 286 40.42 -15.61 13.84
CA ARG A 286 41.55 -15.45 12.91
C ARG A 286 42.72 -14.73 13.58
N SER A 287 43.94 -14.99 13.10
CA SER A 287 45.16 -14.25 13.45
C SER A 287 45.92 -13.85 12.18
N LEU A 288 46.93 -12.99 12.27
CA LEU A 288 47.79 -12.65 11.12
C LEU A 288 48.56 -13.89 10.60
N ALA A 289 48.94 -14.81 11.49
CA ALA A 289 49.59 -16.07 11.11
C ALA A 289 48.61 -17.12 10.55
N SER A 290 47.32 -16.99 10.85
CA SER A 290 46.28 -17.92 10.40
C SER A 290 45.08 -17.13 9.85
N PRO A 291 45.24 -16.42 8.72
CA PRO A 291 44.23 -15.48 8.21
C PRO A 291 42.98 -16.19 7.71
N ARG A 292 43.07 -17.48 7.34
CA ARG A 292 41.93 -18.33 6.93
C ARG A 292 41.18 -18.98 8.10
N GLY A 293 41.62 -18.79 9.34
CA GLY A 293 41.02 -19.39 10.53
C GLY A 293 42.07 -19.99 11.45
N LEU A 294 41.83 -19.94 12.77
CA LEU A 294 42.70 -20.61 13.74
C LEU A 294 42.59 -22.16 13.60
N PRO A 295 43.69 -22.91 13.79
CA PRO A 295 43.69 -24.37 13.57
C PRO A 295 42.77 -25.16 14.53
N ASN A 296 42.45 -24.61 15.70
CA ASN A 296 41.66 -25.29 16.75
C ASN A 296 40.23 -24.74 16.89
N LEU A 297 39.63 -24.21 15.82
CA LEU A 297 38.27 -23.68 15.87
C LEU A 297 37.23 -24.79 16.07
N GLN A 298 36.35 -24.60 17.06
CA GLN A 298 35.21 -25.48 17.32
C GLN A 298 33.97 -25.00 16.53
N GLU A 299 33.00 -25.89 16.33
CA GLU A 299 31.68 -25.54 15.78
C GLU A 299 30.87 -24.68 16.76
N PRO A 300 30.03 -23.72 16.29
CA PRO A 300 29.74 -23.37 14.90
C PRO A 300 30.76 -22.38 14.28
N GLY A 301 31.85 -22.06 15.00
CA GLY A 301 32.86 -21.09 14.59
C GLY A 301 33.62 -21.50 13.33
N ALA A 302 34.00 -22.79 13.23
CA ALA A 302 34.66 -23.35 12.06
C ALA A 302 33.79 -23.24 10.79
N SER A 303 32.54 -23.68 10.83
CA SER A 303 31.59 -23.52 9.71
C SER A 303 31.40 -22.07 9.25
N ARG A 304 31.32 -21.11 10.20
CA ARG A 304 31.20 -19.67 9.88
C ARG A 304 32.45 -19.13 9.17
N VAL A 305 33.64 -19.54 9.62
CA VAL A 305 34.92 -19.14 9.03
C VAL A 305 35.06 -19.73 7.62
N LEU A 306 34.68 -20.98 7.42
CA LEU A 306 34.64 -21.64 6.10
C LEU A 306 33.70 -20.92 5.13
N ALA A 307 32.46 -20.62 5.55
CA ALA A 307 31.50 -19.89 4.72
C ALA A 307 32.01 -18.48 4.35
N ALA A 308 32.62 -17.76 5.29
CA ALA A 308 33.22 -16.46 5.02
C ALA A 308 34.41 -16.55 4.04
N ASN A 309 35.26 -17.58 4.17
CA ASN A 309 36.38 -17.82 3.25
C ASN A 309 35.90 -18.06 1.81
N ALA A 310 34.85 -18.86 1.62
CA ALA A 310 34.27 -19.09 0.30
C ALA A 310 33.80 -17.79 -0.36
N ILE A 311 33.16 -16.89 0.42
CA ILE A 311 32.77 -15.57 -0.05
C ILE A 311 34.02 -14.73 -0.41
N PHE A 312 35.06 -14.74 0.42
CA PHE A 312 36.29 -14.00 0.15
C PHE A 312 36.99 -14.47 -1.12
N ASP A 313 37.08 -15.78 -1.35
CA ASP A 313 37.70 -16.34 -2.55
C ASP A 313 36.90 -15.99 -3.80
N ASN A 314 35.57 -16.17 -3.77
CA ASN A 314 34.69 -15.85 -4.90
C ASN A 314 34.70 -14.35 -5.23
N VAL A 315 34.67 -13.48 -4.22
CA VAL A 315 34.77 -12.02 -4.42
C VAL A 315 36.16 -11.66 -4.97
N ALA A 316 37.23 -12.29 -4.50
CA ALA A 316 38.57 -12.06 -5.04
C ALA A 316 38.66 -12.43 -6.53
N THR A 317 38.12 -13.58 -6.93
CA THR A 317 38.06 -14.00 -8.34
C THR A 317 37.24 -13.02 -9.17
N LEU A 318 36.07 -12.61 -8.70
CA LEU A 318 35.22 -11.64 -9.40
C LEU A 318 35.92 -10.28 -9.53
N LEU A 319 36.58 -9.79 -8.48
CA LEU A 319 37.33 -8.53 -8.50
C LEU A 319 38.45 -8.55 -9.53
N GLN A 320 39.24 -9.63 -9.60
CA GLN A 320 40.30 -9.76 -10.60
C GLN A 320 39.74 -9.73 -12.03
N LYS A 321 38.62 -10.43 -12.28
CA LYS A 321 37.92 -10.39 -13.57
C LYS A 321 37.39 -8.98 -13.89
N ILE A 322 36.78 -8.29 -12.92
CA ILE A 322 36.27 -6.92 -13.13
C ILE A 322 37.40 -5.97 -13.50
N LEU A 323 38.50 -6.00 -12.74
CA LEU A 323 39.64 -5.11 -12.97
C LEU A 323 40.34 -5.38 -14.31
N ALA A 324 40.35 -6.63 -14.78
CA ALA A 324 40.94 -7.02 -16.05
C ALA A 324 40.03 -6.73 -17.25
N SER A 325 38.73 -7.03 -17.14
CA SER A 325 37.79 -7.02 -18.28
C SER A 325 36.92 -5.77 -18.36
N PHE A 326 36.77 -5.02 -17.26
CA PHE A 326 35.88 -3.86 -17.17
C PHE A 326 36.57 -2.65 -16.52
N PRO A 327 37.64 -2.10 -17.12
CA PRO A 327 38.46 -1.05 -16.53
C PRO A 327 37.73 0.29 -16.34
N SER A 328 36.55 0.48 -16.96
CA SER A 328 35.67 1.64 -16.77
C SER A 328 34.83 1.55 -15.49
N VAL A 329 34.58 0.36 -14.95
CA VAL A 329 33.77 0.17 -13.74
C VAL A 329 34.55 0.61 -12.50
N GLY A 330 33.95 1.50 -11.70
CA GLY A 330 34.45 1.83 -10.38
C GLY A 330 34.24 0.67 -9.40
N VAL A 331 35.30 0.27 -8.71
CA VAL A 331 35.31 -0.86 -7.79
C VAL A 331 35.73 -0.36 -6.42
N SER A 332 35.04 -0.81 -5.38
CA SER A 332 35.42 -0.53 -4.00
C SER A 332 35.16 -1.72 -3.09
N VAL A 333 36.08 -1.95 -2.17
CA VAL A 333 35.99 -2.99 -1.15
C VAL A 333 36.25 -2.34 0.20
N GLU A 334 35.33 -2.46 1.15
CA GLU A 334 35.56 -1.99 2.51
C GLU A 334 35.65 -3.15 3.51
N HIS A 335 36.62 -3.06 4.41
CA HIS A 335 36.77 -4.01 5.52
C HIS A 335 37.59 -3.37 6.66
N PRO A 336 37.31 -3.67 7.96
CA PRO A 336 38.14 -3.26 9.09
C PRO A 336 39.65 -3.29 8.83
N ILE A 337 40.36 -2.21 9.17
CA ILE A 337 41.79 -2.03 8.81
C ILE A 337 42.72 -3.09 9.44
N GLY A 338 42.39 -3.55 10.65
CA GLY A 338 43.17 -4.56 11.38
C GLY A 338 42.77 -6.01 11.09
N SER A 339 41.99 -6.25 10.03
CA SER A 339 41.54 -7.61 9.69
C SER A 339 42.64 -8.43 9.03
N ALA A 340 42.75 -9.69 9.44
CA ALA A 340 43.62 -10.68 8.79
C ALA A 340 43.20 -11.01 7.35
N VAL A 341 41.98 -10.62 6.92
CA VAL A 341 41.54 -10.74 5.52
C VAL A 341 42.49 -10.00 4.57
N TRP A 342 43.09 -8.90 5.01
CA TRP A 342 44.04 -8.14 4.20
C TRP A 342 45.38 -8.87 3.96
N GLU A 343 45.65 -9.95 4.69
CA GLU A 343 46.83 -10.80 4.50
C GLU A 343 46.56 -11.99 3.57
N LEU A 344 45.30 -12.21 3.17
CA LEU A 344 45.00 -13.19 2.13
C LEU A 344 45.62 -12.76 0.81
N PRO A 345 46.28 -13.66 0.04
CA PRO A 345 47.09 -13.27 -1.13
C PRO A 345 46.39 -12.31 -2.11
N ALA A 346 45.13 -12.57 -2.45
CA ALA A 346 44.37 -11.73 -3.37
C ALA A 346 44.07 -10.33 -2.80
N PHE A 347 43.64 -10.23 -1.54
CA PHE A 347 43.36 -8.94 -0.91
C PHE A 347 44.64 -8.16 -0.56
N ALA A 348 45.73 -8.86 -0.23
CA ALA A 348 47.03 -8.27 -0.04
C ALA A 348 47.57 -7.64 -1.33
N GLN A 349 47.38 -8.32 -2.47
CA GLN A 349 47.70 -7.80 -3.79
C GLN A 349 46.85 -6.56 -4.10
N LEU A 350 45.52 -6.64 -3.96
CA LEU A 350 44.62 -5.50 -4.19
C LEU A 350 44.98 -4.30 -3.32
N ARG A 351 45.30 -4.53 -2.03
CA ARG A 351 45.72 -3.49 -1.09
C ARG A 351 47.05 -2.83 -1.47
N ARG A 352 47.95 -3.51 -2.18
CA ARG A 352 49.21 -2.91 -2.68
C ARG A 352 49.00 -2.17 -3.99
N SER A 353 48.10 -2.65 -4.85
CA SER A 353 47.96 -2.19 -6.22
C SER A 353 46.89 -1.12 -6.43
N LEU A 354 45.98 -0.91 -5.48
CA LEU A 354 44.85 0.02 -5.59
C LEU A 354 44.92 1.17 -4.59
N SER A 355 44.17 2.24 -4.84
CA SER A 355 44.07 3.39 -3.93
C SER A 355 43.42 2.97 -2.61
N ARG A 356 43.86 3.59 -1.52
CA ARG A 356 43.48 3.24 -0.14
C ARG A 356 43.08 4.48 0.63
N VAL A 357 41.93 4.39 1.30
CA VAL A 357 41.43 5.44 2.18
C VAL A 357 41.09 4.83 3.54
N THR A 358 41.56 5.47 4.62
CA THR A 358 41.18 5.07 5.98
C THR A 358 39.95 5.85 6.41
N LEU A 359 38.84 5.16 6.56
CA LEU A 359 37.57 5.72 7.02
C LEU A 359 37.45 5.59 8.54
N THR A 360 37.16 6.70 9.21
CA THR A 360 36.93 6.72 10.66
C THR A 360 35.43 6.84 10.95
N ALA A 361 34.82 5.86 11.61
CA ALA A 361 33.36 5.80 11.77
C ALA A 361 32.75 7.04 12.47
N CYS A 362 33.43 7.58 13.49
CA CYS A 362 32.96 8.79 14.20
C CYS A 362 32.98 10.06 13.34
N PHE A 363 33.80 10.11 12.30
CA PHE A 363 33.80 11.20 11.33
C PHE A 363 32.46 11.32 10.59
N PHE A 364 31.74 10.20 10.44
CA PHE A 364 30.42 10.13 9.82
C PHE A 364 29.27 10.04 10.85
N GLY A 365 29.51 10.47 12.10
CA GLY A 365 28.48 10.56 13.14
C GLY A 365 28.22 9.27 13.93
N ALA A 366 29.07 8.25 13.84
CA ALA A 366 28.96 7.06 14.68
C ALA A 366 29.55 7.26 16.09
N PHE A 367 29.00 6.61 17.11
CA PHE A 367 29.48 6.71 18.50
C PHE A 367 30.79 5.96 18.81
N CYS A 368 31.50 5.43 17.80
CA CYS A 368 32.74 4.65 17.98
C CYS A 368 33.88 5.10 17.05
N ASN A 369 35.13 4.99 17.50
CA ASN A 369 36.34 5.31 16.73
C ASN A 369 36.84 4.14 15.88
N ARG A 370 35.94 3.46 15.18
CA ARG A 370 36.31 2.28 14.37
C ARG A 370 36.94 2.73 13.06
N LYS A 371 38.13 2.23 12.76
CA LYS A 371 38.86 2.46 11.51
C LYS A 371 38.61 1.33 10.49
N THR A 372 38.18 1.69 9.30
CA THR A 372 37.92 0.79 8.18
C THR A 372 38.81 1.18 7.00
N LEU A 373 39.35 0.20 6.31
CA LEU A 373 40.09 0.43 5.08
C LEU A 373 39.14 0.30 3.90
N LEU A 374 39.07 1.33 3.06
CA LEU A 374 38.43 1.30 1.75
C LEU A 374 39.52 1.17 0.69
N VAL A 375 39.44 0.11 -0.12
CA VAL A 375 40.35 -0.13 -1.25
C VAL A 375 39.57 0.05 -2.55
N THR A 376 40.09 0.83 -3.49
CA THR A 376 39.37 1.17 -4.73
C THR A 376 40.30 1.41 -5.90
N ASN A 377 39.85 1.09 -7.12
CA ASN A 377 40.57 1.40 -8.36
C ASN A 377 40.41 2.86 -8.82
N ARG A 378 39.69 3.69 -8.06
CA ARG A 378 39.49 5.12 -8.37
C ARG A 378 39.97 5.99 -7.24
N ASP A 379 40.71 7.04 -7.56
CA ASP A 379 41.24 7.95 -6.55
C ASP A 379 40.26 9.10 -6.22
N VAL A 380 39.04 8.73 -5.81
CA VAL A 380 37.92 9.68 -5.64
C VAL A 380 37.50 9.88 -4.19
N PHE A 381 38.00 9.06 -3.27
CA PHE A 381 37.57 9.09 -1.86
C PHE A 381 38.61 9.68 -0.90
N GLN A 382 39.72 10.25 -1.38
CA GLN A 382 40.79 10.74 -0.49
C GLN A 382 40.29 11.76 0.56
N SER A 383 39.36 12.63 0.14
CA SER A 383 38.66 13.61 1.00
C SER A 383 37.84 12.97 2.14
N MET A 384 37.46 11.69 2.01
CA MET A 384 36.71 10.95 3.04
C MET A 384 37.61 10.41 4.16
N GLY A 385 38.93 10.51 4.02
CA GLY A 385 39.95 10.00 4.96
C GLY A 385 40.12 10.82 6.24
N GLY A 386 39.03 11.22 6.89
CA GLY A 386 39.04 12.11 8.05
C GLY A 386 39.54 11.48 9.36
N LEU A 387 40.21 12.29 10.19
CA LEU A 387 40.52 11.98 11.58
C LEU A 387 39.29 12.20 12.49
N CYS A 388 39.34 11.66 13.71
CA CYS A 388 38.31 11.92 14.71
C CYS A 388 38.18 13.44 14.96
N PRO A 389 36.97 14.04 14.93
CA PRO A 389 36.79 15.49 15.07
C PRO A 389 36.92 15.98 16.53
N GLY A 390 37.62 15.24 17.41
CA GLY A 390 37.81 15.62 18.82
C GLY A 390 36.70 15.13 19.76
N CYS A 391 36.07 13.99 19.49
CA CYS A 391 35.00 13.44 20.34
C CYS A 391 35.49 13.17 21.78
N VAL A 392 34.74 13.65 22.78
CA VAL A 392 35.07 13.60 24.22
C VAL A 392 35.15 12.17 24.77
N SER A 393 34.36 11.24 24.21
CA SER A 393 34.40 9.81 24.56
C SER A 393 33.87 8.94 23.43
N HIS A 394 34.45 7.75 23.23
CA HIS A 394 33.97 6.74 22.29
C HIS A 394 33.36 5.55 23.05
N GLY A 395 32.18 5.09 22.65
CA GLY A 395 31.56 3.88 23.21
C GLY A 395 32.24 2.60 22.72
N LYS A 396 32.02 1.47 23.42
CA LYS A 396 32.35 0.13 22.88
C LYS A 396 31.55 -0.06 21.58
N PRO A 397 32.19 -0.45 20.47
CA PRO A 397 31.50 -0.55 19.21
C PRO A 397 30.48 -1.71 19.24
N PRO A 398 29.20 -1.50 18.91
CA PRO A 398 28.24 -2.57 18.76
C PRO A 398 28.59 -3.39 17.51
N GLY A 399 28.74 -4.71 17.67
CA GLY A 399 28.97 -5.64 16.56
C GLY A 399 30.37 -5.59 15.92
N SER A 400 30.60 -6.49 14.96
CA SER A 400 31.81 -6.59 14.14
C SER A 400 31.54 -6.00 12.75
N GLY A 401 32.04 -4.80 12.42
CA GLY A 401 31.90 -4.18 11.08
C GLY A 401 31.79 -2.64 11.07
N PHE A 402 31.94 -1.97 9.91
CA PHE A 402 31.74 -0.51 9.79
C PHE A 402 30.27 -0.10 9.95
N ARG A 403 29.37 -1.06 9.77
CA ARG A 403 27.91 -0.94 9.94
C ARG A 403 27.50 -1.10 11.40
N MET A 404 26.56 -0.28 11.84
CA MET A 404 25.88 -0.40 13.14
C MET A 404 24.51 -1.03 12.86
N ASP A 405 24.17 -2.14 13.52
CA ASP A 405 22.91 -2.88 13.32
C ASP A 405 22.62 -3.24 11.83
N GLY A 406 23.67 -3.54 11.06
CA GLY A 406 23.56 -3.90 9.64
C GLY A 406 23.34 -2.72 8.68
N SER A 407 23.45 -1.47 9.15
CA SER A 407 23.32 -0.25 8.34
C SER A 407 24.54 0.67 8.43
N TYR A 408 24.83 1.38 7.34
CA TYR A 408 25.81 2.47 7.33
C TYR A 408 25.26 3.74 7.99
N PRO A 409 26.10 4.63 8.57
CA PRO A 409 25.68 5.98 8.90
C PRO A 409 25.22 6.73 7.63
N LYS A 410 24.11 7.46 7.70
CA LYS A 410 23.55 8.17 6.53
C LYS A 410 24.57 9.15 5.91
N ALA A 411 25.29 9.90 6.75
CA ALA A 411 26.32 10.84 6.32
C ALA A 411 27.46 10.15 5.53
N PHE A 412 27.79 8.90 5.86
CA PHE A 412 28.75 8.12 5.06
C PHE A 412 28.16 7.78 3.70
N CYS A 413 26.90 7.31 3.63
CA CYS A 413 26.26 6.98 2.35
C CYS A 413 26.19 8.19 1.41
N GLU A 414 25.79 9.35 1.94
CA GLU A 414 25.69 10.61 1.18
C GLU A 414 27.07 11.04 0.65
N ALA A 415 28.10 11.04 1.50
CA ALA A 415 29.47 11.36 1.09
C ALA A 415 30.02 10.36 0.05
N PHE A 416 29.84 9.06 0.29
CA PHE A 416 30.32 8.01 -0.62
C PHE A 416 29.66 8.14 -2.00
N VAL A 417 28.33 8.19 -2.05
CA VAL A 417 27.58 8.30 -3.30
C VAL A 417 27.87 9.61 -4.01
N GLY A 418 28.07 10.71 -3.29
CA GLY A 418 28.45 11.99 -3.90
C GLY A 418 29.75 11.90 -4.72
N HIS A 419 30.78 11.24 -4.20
CA HIS A 419 32.04 11.03 -4.93
C HIS A 419 31.87 10.05 -6.10
N VAL A 420 31.09 8.98 -5.92
CA VAL A 420 30.77 8.03 -7.00
C VAL A 420 29.99 8.72 -8.12
N ALA A 421 29.03 9.60 -7.78
CA ALA A 421 28.24 10.36 -8.73
C ALA A 421 29.12 11.34 -9.54
N ALA A 422 29.96 12.11 -8.86
CA ALA A 422 30.89 13.03 -9.51
C ALA A 422 31.84 12.31 -10.47
N HIS A 423 32.40 11.17 -10.04
CA HIS A 423 33.25 10.32 -10.88
C HIS A 423 32.50 9.77 -12.09
N SER A 424 31.29 9.23 -11.86
CA SER A 424 30.47 8.65 -12.93
C SER A 424 30.09 9.71 -13.98
N ALA A 425 29.73 10.93 -13.55
CA ALA A 425 29.49 12.05 -14.44
C ALA A 425 30.73 12.39 -15.28
N SER A 426 31.93 12.38 -14.68
CA SER A 426 33.20 12.59 -15.41
C SER A 426 33.49 11.48 -16.44
N CYS A 427 32.98 10.27 -16.22
CA CYS A 427 33.08 9.15 -17.17
C CYS A 427 31.99 9.17 -18.25
N GLY A 428 31.21 10.26 -18.36
CA GLY A 428 30.18 10.44 -19.38
C GLY A 428 28.82 9.84 -19.03
N PHE A 429 28.61 9.36 -17.79
CA PHE A 429 27.28 8.93 -17.36
C PHE A 429 26.39 10.14 -17.06
N PHE A 430 25.19 10.15 -17.63
CA PHE A 430 24.18 11.14 -17.28
C PHE A 430 23.46 10.72 -15.98
N LEU A 431 23.81 11.39 -14.89
CA LEU A 431 23.12 11.25 -13.61
C LEU A 431 22.13 12.40 -13.47
N ALA A 432 20.85 12.10 -13.66
CA ALA A 432 19.79 13.00 -13.22
C ALA A 432 19.48 12.66 -11.75
N PRO A 433 19.85 13.52 -10.78
CA PRO A 433 19.42 13.32 -9.41
C PRO A 433 17.91 13.16 -9.40
N GLN A 434 17.39 12.27 -8.56
CA GLN A 434 16.00 12.42 -8.14
C GLN A 434 15.93 13.67 -7.27
N ALA A 435 15.93 14.85 -7.91
CA ALA A 435 15.04 15.90 -7.44
C ALA A 435 13.66 15.25 -7.26
N ALA A 436 12.76 15.88 -6.51
CA ALA A 436 11.35 15.53 -6.54
C ALA A 436 10.69 15.69 -7.94
N SER A 437 11.47 15.58 -9.02
CA SER A 437 11.13 15.34 -10.41
C SER A 437 10.45 13.97 -10.58
N ARG A 438 9.18 13.95 -10.17
CA ARG A 438 8.11 13.36 -10.99
C ARG A 438 7.65 14.41 -12.02
N THR A 439 8.59 15.04 -12.73
CA THR A 439 8.29 16.01 -13.79
C THR A 439 9.02 15.60 -15.05
N ALA A 440 8.44 14.62 -15.73
CA ALA A 440 8.41 14.56 -17.18
C ALA A 440 7.03 14.05 -17.57
N ALA A 441 6.22 14.95 -18.16
CA ALA A 441 4.88 14.74 -18.70
C ALA A 441 3.88 14.01 -17.78
N GLN A 442 3.27 14.75 -16.86
CA GLN A 442 2.01 14.33 -16.27
C GLN A 442 0.93 14.39 -17.35
N ALA A 443 0.77 13.33 -18.14
CA ALA A 443 -0.57 12.97 -18.56
C ALA A 443 -1.29 12.55 -17.28
N GLN A 444 -2.04 13.48 -16.67
CA GLN A 444 -2.94 13.14 -15.59
C GLN A 444 -3.81 11.97 -16.07
N PRO A 445 -4.00 10.90 -15.27
CA PRO A 445 -4.90 9.82 -15.63
C PRO A 445 -6.26 10.42 -16.01
N ARG A 446 -6.80 10.09 -17.19
CA ARG A 446 -8.18 10.45 -17.54
C ARG A 446 -9.10 10.02 -16.39
N ALA A 447 -10.10 10.83 -16.08
CA ALA A 447 -11.04 10.65 -14.96
C ALA A 447 -11.68 9.25 -14.89
N SER A 448 -11.67 8.47 -15.98
CA SER A 448 -12.10 7.07 -16.00
C SER A 448 -11.28 6.11 -15.12
N LYS A 449 -10.10 6.50 -14.62
CA LYS A 449 -9.26 5.67 -13.72
C LYS A 449 -9.45 5.93 -12.22
N PHE A 450 -10.19 6.97 -11.86
CA PHE A 450 -10.66 7.16 -10.49
C PHE A 450 -12.16 6.92 -10.52
N PRO A 451 -12.63 5.68 -10.31
CA PRO A 451 -14.05 5.46 -10.11
C PRO A 451 -14.55 6.44 -9.04
N PRO A 452 -15.77 6.99 -9.16
CA PRO A 452 -16.40 7.66 -8.02
C PRO A 452 -16.22 6.80 -6.77
N LEU A 453 -16.06 7.43 -5.60
CA LEU A 453 -16.06 6.73 -4.30
C LEU A 453 -17.26 5.78 -4.11
N ILE A 454 -18.28 5.92 -4.96
CA ILE A 454 -19.35 4.97 -5.19
C ILE A 454 -19.36 4.60 -6.70
N SER A 455 -18.56 3.61 -7.09
CA SER A 455 -18.78 2.86 -8.34
C SER A 455 -19.76 1.74 -8.05
N GLU A 456 -20.86 1.69 -8.81
CA GLU A 456 -21.92 0.68 -8.75
C GLU A 456 -21.36 -0.76 -8.85
N ILE A 457 -21.03 -1.44 -7.73
CA ILE A 457 -20.64 -2.88 -7.75
C ILE A 457 -21.04 -3.65 -6.47
N ARG A 458 -21.81 -4.72 -6.74
CA ARG A 458 -21.88 -6.10 -6.19
C ARG A 458 -21.92 -6.32 -4.68
N LEU A 459 -23.09 -6.75 -4.22
CA LEU A 459 -23.33 -7.42 -2.94
C LEU A 459 -23.73 -8.89 -3.17
N HIS A 460 -23.23 -9.78 -2.31
CA HIS A 460 -23.64 -11.18 -2.21
C HIS A 460 -24.88 -11.30 -1.33
N CYS A 461 -25.95 -11.92 -1.84
CA CYS A 461 -27.12 -12.28 -1.05
C CYS A 461 -27.39 -13.78 -1.21
N VAL A 462 -27.26 -14.54 -0.13
CA VAL A 462 -27.74 -15.94 -0.05
C VAL A 462 -29.01 -15.91 0.79
N GLY A 463 -30.14 -16.26 0.19
CA GLY A 463 -31.41 -16.45 0.89
C GLY A 463 -31.77 -17.93 0.98
N SER A 464 -32.34 -18.36 2.11
CA SER A 464 -33.73 -18.87 2.11
C SER A 464 -34.27 -19.27 3.49
N LYS A 465 -35.56 -18.94 3.65
CA LYS A 465 -36.65 -19.56 4.44
C LYS A 465 -36.81 -19.26 5.95
N LEU A 466 -37.69 -18.27 6.17
CA LEU A 466 -38.72 -18.13 7.22
C LEU A 466 -39.02 -19.36 8.09
N LEU A 467 -39.05 -19.14 9.42
CA LEU A 467 -39.99 -19.79 10.34
C LEU A 467 -40.31 -18.83 11.52
N ARG A 468 -41.59 -18.47 11.67
CA ARG A 468 -42.14 -17.76 12.83
C ARG A 468 -42.49 -18.77 13.93
N SER A 469 -42.13 -18.49 15.18
CA SER A 469 -42.96 -18.87 16.35
C SER A 469 -42.57 -18.03 17.57
N SER A 470 -43.59 -17.51 18.25
CA SER A 470 -43.56 -16.65 19.44
C SER A 470 -43.66 -17.48 20.72
N VAL A 471 -42.86 -17.17 21.76
CA VAL A 471 -43.05 -17.68 23.14
C VAL A 471 -42.63 -16.60 24.16
N PRO A 472 -43.39 -16.40 25.27
CA PRO A 472 -43.30 -15.21 26.14
C PRO A 472 -42.19 -15.24 27.19
N GLY A 473 -41.88 -14.05 27.73
CA GLY A 473 -40.75 -13.75 28.60
C GLY A 473 -40.88 -14.12 30.08
N GLY A 474 -39.77 -13.94 30.80
CA GLY A 474 -39.61 -14.08 32.26
C GLY A 474 -38.31 -13.42 32.75
N PRO A 475 -38.20 -13.07 34.05
CA PRO A 475 -37.65 -11.79 34.49
C PRO A 475 -36.14 -11.75 34.83
N ASN A 476 -35.62 -10.53 34.69
CA ASN A 476 -34.35 -9.93 35.12
C ASN A 476 -33.43 -10.72 36.07
N CYS A 477 -32.21 -10.98 35.61
CA CYS A 477 -31.02 -11.21 36.42
C CYS A 477 -29.83 -10.48 35.75
N PRO A 478 -28.94 -9.78 36.50
CA PRO A 478 -27.83 -9.02 35.90
C PRO A 478 -26.79 -9.97 35.28
N PRO A 479 -26.23 -9.70 34.08
CA PRO A 479 -25.49 -10.72 33.35
C PRO A 479 -23.98 -10.68 33.63
N HIS A 480 -23.47 -11.82 34.09
CA HIS A 480 -22.07 -12.20 33.94
C HIS A 480 -21.75 -12.55 32.47
N PRO A 481 -20.46 -12.55 32.05
CA PRO A 481 -20.00 -13.06 30.75
C PRO A 481 -20.47 -14.49 30.42
N GLY A 482 -20.95 -15.26 31.42
CA GLY A 482 -21.50 -16.60 31.27
C GLY A 482 -22.98 -16.71 30.84
N ASN A 483 -23.71 -15.60 30.66
CA ASN A 483 -25.16 -15.65 30.35
C ASN A 483 -25.52 -15.56 28.85
N LYS A 484 -24.54 -15.60 27.93
CA LYS A 484 -24.82 -15.58 26.48
C LYS A 484 -25.57 -16.86 26.08
N ARG A 485 -26.59 -16.75 25.22
CA ARG A 485 -27.34 -17.91 24.72
C ARG A 485 -26.57 -18.65 23.61
N VAL A 486 -25.38 -19.16 23.91
CA VAL A 486 -24.45 -19.73 22.90
C VAL A 486 -25.04 -20.91 22.15
N LEU A 487 -25.79 -21.79 22.82
CA LEU A 487 -26.45 -22.92 22.16
C LEU A 487 -27.51 -22.46 21.15
N LEU A 488 -28.25 -21.40 21.46
CA LEU A 488 -29.21 -20.79 20.53
C LEU A 488 -28.47 -20.20 19.33
N MET A 489 -27.40 -19.43 19.57
CA MET A 489 -26.60 -18.86 18.48
C MET A 489 -26.00 -19.94 17.59
N LYS A 490 -25.47 -21.03 18.16
CA LYS A 490 -24.96 -22.20 17.41
C LYS A 490 -26.06 -22.83 16.55
N LYS A 491 -27.26 -23.01 17.10
CA LYS A 491 -28.41 -23.57 16.35
C LYS A 491 -28.82 -22.67 15.18
N ILE A 492 -28.89 -21.35 15.40
CA ILE A 492 -29.21 -20.37 14.35
C ILE A 492 -28.10 -20.39 13.28
N ALA A 493 -26.83 -20.34 13.67
CA ALA A 493 -25.70 -20.36 12.75
C ALA A 493 -25.69 -21.61 11.86
N SER A 494 -26.00 -22.78 12.43
CA SER A 494 -26.16 -24.01 11.63
C SER A 494 -27.30 -23.90 10.61
N SER A 495 -28.42 -23.27 10.96
CA SER A 495 -29.52 -23.07 10.00
C SER A 495 -29.18 -22.10 8.87
N LEU A 496 -28.26 -21.18 9.11
CA LEU A 496 -27.80 -20.19 8.14
C LEU A 496 -26.60 -20.66 7.31
N ASN A 497 -26.06 -21.86 7.56
CA ASN A 497 -24.79 -22.32 7.01
C ASN A 497 -23.65 -21.31 7.25
N TRP A 498 -23.59 -20.74 8.46
CA TRP A 498 -22.58 -19.74 8.81
C TRP A 498 -21.15 -20.32 8.71
N PRO A 499 -20.20 -19.67 8.01
CA PRO A 499 -18.88 -20.26 7.73
C PRO A 499 -18.00 -20.48 8.97
N ASP A 500 -18.04 -19.57 9.95
CA ASP A 500 -17.23 -19.67 11.16
C ASP A 500 -17.87 -20.64 12.18
N THR A 501 -17.54 -21.92 12.01
CA THR A 501 -18.04 -23.00 12.86
C THR A 501 -17.38 -23.02 14.25
N THR A 502 -16.24 -22.35 14.42
CA THR A 502 -15.43 -22.38 15.65
C THR A 502 -15.85 -21.33 16.68
N LEU A 503 -16.63 -20.32 16.28
CA LEU A 503 -17.01 -19.18 17.13
C LEU A 503 -17.70 -19.60 18.43
N TRP A 504 -18.54 -20.63 18.38
CA TRP A 504 -19.31 -21.11 19.53
C TRP A 504 -18.43 -21.76 20.58
N ASP A 505 -17.38 -22.44 20.14
CA ASP A 505 -16.41 -23.07 21.03
C ASP A 505 -15.58 -22.01 21.73
N ASP A 506 -15.18 -20.94 21.03
CA ASP A 506 -14.49 -19.80 21.62
C ASP A 506 -15.37 -18.96 22.56
N LEU A 507 -16.66 -18.79 22.25
CA LEU A 507 -17.63 -18.15 23.15
C LEU A 507 -17.85 -18.96 24.43
N THR A 508 -17.69 -20.30 24.38
CA THR A 508 -17.89 -21.19 25.52
C THR A 508 -16.62 -21.36 26.35
N GLN A 509 -15.49 -21.62 25.69
CA GLN A 509 -14.20 -21.91 26.34
C GLN A 509 -13.40 -20.64 26.67
N GLY A 510 -13.78 -19.51 26.06
CA GLY A 510 -13.00 -18.29 26.06
C GLY A 510 -12.06 -18.18 24.87
N PHE A 511 -11.84 -16.94 24.47
CA PHE A 511 -11.01 -16.58 23.33
C PHE A 511 -9.51 -16.57 23.67
N LYS A 512 -8.65 -16.84 22.68
CA LYS A 512 -7.19 -16.88 22.82
C LYS A 512 -6.52 -15.53 22.53
N LEU A 513 -5.42 -15.17 23.19
CA LEU A 513 -4.68 -13.94 22.84
C LEU A 513 -3.44 -14.20 22.00
N THR A 514 -2.87 -15.41 22.09
CA THR A 514 -1.70 -15.82 21.30
C THR A 514 -2.00 -17.05 20.45
N GLY A 515 -1.07 -17.37 19.56
CA GLY A 515 -1.15 -18.49 18.65
C GLY A 515 -1.80 -18.12 17.32
N SER A 516 -2.19 -19.16 16.59
CA SER A 516 -2.68 -19.06 15.22
C SER A 516 -4.19 -18.98 15.17
N GLN A 517 -4.72 -17.91 14.59
CA GLN A 517 -6.14 -17.83 14.19
C GLN A 517 -6.27 -18.34 12.75
N PRO A 518 -6.86 -19.54 12.55
CA PRO A 518 -7.11 -20.07 11.21
C PRO A 518 -8.15 -19.22 10.48
N ARG A 519 -8.22 -19.40 9.15
CA ARG A 519 -9.23 -18.76 8.33
C ARG A 519 -10.63 -19.20 8.75
N THR A 520 -11.46 -18.21 9.05
CA THR A 520 -12.87 -18.37 9.42
C THR A 520 -13.78 -18.39 8.20
N GLY A 521 -13.32 -17.84 7.06
CA GLY A 521 -14.09 -17.72 5.83
C GLY A 521 -15.09 -16.56 5.81
N ILE A 522 -15.16 -15.77 6.89
CA ILE A 522 -16.05 -14.60 7.00
C ILE A 522 -15.32 -13.27 6.73
N PHE A 523 -13.99 -13.31 6.56
CA PHE A 523 -13.13 -12.16 6.29
C PHE A 523 -12.34 -12.34 4.98
N GLU A 524 -11.77 -11.24 4.48
CA GLU A 524 -10.90 -11.29 3.30
C GLU A 524 -9.57 -12.00 3.63
N PRO A 525 -9.02 -12.84 2.73
CA PRO A 525 -7.73 -13.49 2.94
C PRO A 525 -6.58 -12.47 3.08
N ASP A 526 -5.75 -12.64 4.11
CA ASP A 526 -4.52 -11.87 4.32
C ASP A 526 -3.47 -12.75 5.03
N CYS A 527 -2.29 -12.23 5.36
CA CYS A 527 -1.30 -12.95 6.15
C CYS A 527 -0.53 -11.99 7.07
N LYS A 528 -0.82 -12.08 8.37
CA LYS A 528 -0.06 -11.43 9.44
C LYS A 528 0.59 -12.51 10.31
N PRO A 529 1.85 -12.90 10.01
CA PRO A 529 2.55 -13.92 10.78
C PRO A 529 2.96 -13.40 12.17
N ALA A 530 3.08 -14.31 13.13
CA ALA A 530 3.62 -13.99 14.45
C ALA A 530 5.09 -13.57 14.32
N ILE A 531 5.49 -12.61 15.13
CA ILE A 531 6.86 -12.09 15.20
C ILE A 531 7.68 -12.89 16.22
N SER A 532 7.04 -13.45 17.25
CA SER A 532 7.68 -14.25 18.29
C SER A 532 6.87 -15.49 18.62
N SER A 533 7.54 -16.58 19.01
CA SER A 533 6.88 -17.81 19.45
C SER A 533 6.42 -17.72 20.90
N GLU A 534 5.44 -18.56 21.31
CA GLU A 534 5.04 -18.63 22.72
C GLU A 534 6.19 -19.08 23.64
N SER A 535 7.15 -19.86 23.13
CA SER A 535 8.33 -20.27 23.89
C SER A 535 9.22 -19.07 24.22
N GLU A 536 9.52 -18.24 23.22
CA GLU A 536 10.29 -17.00 23.40
C GLU A 536 9.60 -16.02 24.36
N PHE A 537 8.28 -15.90 24.23
CA PHE A 537 7.45 -15.13 25.15
C PHE A 537 7.65 -15.58 26.61
N TRP A 538 7.56 -16.89 26.88
CA TRP A 538 7.73 -17.40 28.24
C TRP A 538 9.17 -17.35 28.74
N MET A 539 10.18 -17.50 27.87
CA MET A 539 11.59 -17.30 28.23
C MET A 539 11.86 -15.87 28.73
N ALA A 540 11.19 -14.87 28.17
CA ALA A 540 11.32 -13.47 28.59
C ALA A 540 10.53 -13.13 29.87
N ALA A 541 9.58 -13.99 30.27
CA ALA A 541 8.56 -13.64 31.27
C ALA A 541 9.12 -13.31 32.65
N SER A 542 10.15 -14.03 33.12
CA SER A 542 10.71 -13.76 34.45
C SER A 542 11.39 -12.39 34.52
N ALA A 543 12.23 -12.07 33.52
CA ALA A 543 12.93 -10.78 33.49
C ALA A 543 11.96 -9.61 33.30
N GLN A 544 10.93 -9.77 32.45
CA GLN A 544 9.91 -8.74 32.25
C GLN A 544 9.01 -8.56 33.49
N ARG A 545 8.63 -9.64 34.19
CA ARG A 545 7.88 -9.59 35.44
C ARG A 545 8.49 -8.62 36.44
N ASP A 546 9.77 -8.76 36.71
CA ASP A 546 10.43 -7.98 37.76
C ASP A 546 10.69 -6.54 37.28
N ALA A 547 11.10 -6.37 36.03
CA ALA A 547 11.34 -5.06 35.44
C ALA A 547 10.07 -4.20 35.38
N THR A 548 8.95 -4.75 34.89
CA THR A 548 7.69 -4.02 34.75
C THR A 548 7.04 -3.75 36.10
N TRP A 549 7.03 -4.72 37.03
CA TRP A 549 6.48 -4.49 38.36
C TRP A 549 7.23 -3.37 39.10
N LYS A 550 8.56 -3.42 39.11
CA LYS A 550 9.39 -2.37 39.71
C LYS A 550 9.19 -1.02 39.03
N ARG A 551 9.05 -0.99 37.70
CA ARG A 551 8.78 0.23 36.94
C ARG A 551 7.46 0.87 37.33
N VAL A 552 6.39 0.07 37.43
CA VAL A 552 5.07 0.57 37.84
C VAL A 552 5.07 1.02 39.30
N ASP A 553 5.70 0.25 40.19
CA ASP A 553 5.80 0.57 41.62
C ASP A 553 6.58 1.87 41.88
N SER A 554 7.66 2.10 41.13
CA SER A 554 8.48 3.32 41.23
C SER A 554 7.95 4.52 40.43
N ALA A 555 6.86 4.36 39.67
CA ALA A 555 6.31 5.46 38.87
C ALA A 555 5.81 6.61 39.76
N PRO A 556 6.12 7.87 39.40
CA PRO A 556 5.57 9.04 40.11
C PRO A 556 4.05 9.12 39.90
N PRO A 557 3.31 9.76 40.83
CA PRO A 557 1.89 10.06 40.63
C PRO A 557 1.66 10.82 39.32
N GLN A 558 0.61 10.45 38.60
CA GLN A 558 0.19 11.10 37.37
C GLN A 558 -1.23 11.62 37.53
N GLU A 559 -1.63 12.57 36.68
CA GLU A 559 -2.98 13.18 36.73
C GLU A 559 -4.12 12.17 36.59
N TYR A 560 -3.85 11.02 35.96
CA TYR A 560 -4.82 9.94 35.80
C TYR A 560 -4.71 8.85 36.86
N SER A 561 -3.77 8.91 37.82
CA SER A 561 -3.49 7.79 38.74
C SER A 561 -4.70 7.40 39.59
N GLU A 562 -5.37 8.37 40.22
CA GLU A 562 -6.60 8.12 40.99
C GLU A 562 -7.78 7.69 40.10
N PRO A 563 -8.16 8.44 39.04
CA PRO A 563 -9.25 8.02 38.16
C PRO A 563 -9.06 6.63 37.54
N LEU A 564 -7.83 6.29 37.13
CA LEU A 564 -7.54 4.98 36.54
C LEU A 564 -7.63 3.86 37.57
N TRP A 565 -7.24 4.12 38.83
CA TRP A 565 -7.38 3.18 39.92
C TRP A 565 -8.85 2.89 40.22
N ASP A 566 -9.67 3.93 40.32
CA ASP A 566 -11.11 3.79 40.59
C ASP A 566 -11.82 3.03 39.46
N ILE A 567 -11.51 3.34 38.20
CA ILE A 567 -12.01 2.59 37.04
C ILE A 567 -11.62 1.11 37.16
N THR A 568 -10.37 0.83 37.53
CA THR A 568 -9.87 -0.55 37.63
C THR A 568 -10.52 -1.32 38.77
N LEU A 569 -10.79 -0.67 39.91
CA LEU A 569 -11.55 -1.27 41.01
C LEU A 569 -13.00 -1.55 40.62
N GLU A 570 -13.67 -0.64 39.90
CA GLU A 570 -15.03 -0.86 39.39
C GLU A 570 -15.07 -2.06 38.42
N GLU A 571 -14.03 -2.24 37.58
CA GLU A 571 -13.89 -3.41 36.70
C GLU A 571 -13.63 -4.72 37.47
N ALA A 572 -13.01 -4.65 38.66
CA ALA A 572 -12.68 -5.80 39.50
C ALA A 572 -13.75 -6.14 40.54
N ASP A 573 -14.73 -5.26 40.76
CA ASP A 573 -15.73 -5.37 41.82
C ASP A 573 -16.42 -6.75 41.82
N PRO A 574 -16.26 -7.54 42.90
CA PRO A 574 -16.91 -8.85 43.06
C PRO A 574 -18.44 -8.78 43.09
N SER A 575 -19.02 -7.64 43.48
CA SER A 575 -20.46 -7.40 43.48
C SER A 575 -20.98 -6.80 42.16
N GLY A 576 -20.05 -6.40 41.28
CA GLY A 576 -20.33 -5.69 40.04
C GLY A 576 -19.84 -6.42 38.80
N LYS A 577 -18.93 -5.78 38.06
CA LYS A 577 -18.56 -6.19 36.68
C LYS A 577 -17.78 -7.51 36.62
N GLN A 578 -16.93 -7.77 37.61
CA GLN A 578 -16.02 -8.93 37.66
C GLN A 578 -15.22 -9.19 36.37
N TRP A 579 -14.87 -8.15 35.62
CA TRP A 579 -14.04 -8.27 34.41
C TRP A 579 -12.58 -8.56 34.75
N LEU A 580 -12.17 -8.14 35.94
CA LEU A 580 -10.86 -8.38 36.52
C LEU A 580 -10.99 -9.15 37.84
N HIS A 581 -9.89 -9.75 38.27
CA HIS A 581 -9.73 -10.29 39.62
C HIS A 581 -8.52 -9.63 40.29
N GLY A 582 -8.80 -8.86 41.34
CA GLY A 582 -7.84 -8.11 42.13
C GLY A 582 -8.54 -6.98 42.90
N PRO A 583 -7.79 -6.07 43.54
CA PRO A 583 -6.32 -5.95 43.51
C PRO A 583 -5.62 -7.11 44.23
N LEU A 584 -4.51 -7.58 43.65
CA LEU A 584 -3.67 -8.65 44.22
C LEU A 584 -2.26 -8.13 44.48
N SER A 585 -1.64 -8.56 45.57
CA SER A 585 -0.20 -8.45 45.78
C SER A 585 0.57 -9.35 44.81
N ARG A 586 1.87 -9.11 44.67
CA ARG A 586 2.74 -9.92 43.82
C ARG A 586 2.70 -11.40 44.22
N ALA A 587 2.81 -11.68 45.52
CA ALA A 587 2.81 -13.04 46.06
C ALA A 587 1.50 -13.77 45.77
N GLU A 588 0.36 -13.09 45.82
CA GLU A 588 -0.94 -13.66 45.47
C GLU A 588 -1.03 -14.01 43.98
N VAL A 589 -0.53 -13.15 43.08
CA VAL A 589 -0.48 -13.49 41.64
C VAL A 589 0.43 -14.68 41.38
N ASP A 590 1.61 -14.72 42.02
CA ASP A 590 2.54 -15.85 41.92
C ASP A 590 1.90 -17.16 42.44
N SER A 591 1.06 -17.08 43.48
CA SER A 591 0.29 -18.23 43.99
C SER A 591 -0.82 -18.68 43.04
N ILE A 592 -1.47 -17.76 42.31
CA ILE A 592 -2.50 -18.10 41.32
C ILE A 592 -1.87 -18.76 40.08
N PHE A 593 -0.67 -18.31 39.69
CA PHE A 593 0.06 -18.81 38.52
C PHE A 593 1.44 -19.36 38.89
N PRO A 594 1.52 -20.53 39.55
CA PRO A 594 2.79 -21.09 40.02
C PRO A 594 3.74 -21.46 38.87
N LEU A 595 3.20 -21.70 37.67
CA LEU A 595 3.99 -21.98 36.45
C LEU A 595 4.50 -20.71 35.76
N GLY A 596 4.14 -19.53 36.27
CA GLY A 596 4.53 -18.23 35.74
C GLY A 596 3.41 -17.47 35.00
N TRP A 597 3.59 -16.16 34.92
CA TRP A 597 2.66 -15.20 34.31
C TRP A 597 3.39 -14.00 33.69
N MET A 598 2.71 -13.15 32.92
CA MET A 598 3.31 -11.97 32.25
C MET A 598 2.61 -10.66 32.68
N PRO A 599 3.37 -9.62 33.09
CA PRO A 599 2.78 -8.35 33.48
C PRO A 599 2.40 -7.50 32.27
N CYS A 600 1.23 -6.91 32.29
CA CYS A 600 0.76 -5.96 31.31
C CYS A 600 0.57 -4.61 32.00
N ARG A 601 1.37 -3.61 31.65
CA ARG A 601 1.25 -2.29 32.29
C ARG A 601 -0.06 -1.63 31.84
N ARG A 602 -0.84 -1.14 32.81
CA ARG A 602 -2.04 -0.36 32.54
C ARG A 602 -1.76 1.13 32.69
N PHE A 603 -2.18 1.93 31.71
CA PHE A 603 -2.08 3.39 31.73
C PHE A 603 -3.38 4.02 31.21
N ALA A 604 -3.48 5.35 31.19
CA ALA A 604 -4.67 6.02 30.67
C ALA A 604 -4.33 7.09 29.63
N VAL A 605 -5.29 7.35 28.74
CA VAL A 605 -5.26 8.46 27.80
C VAL A 605 -6.50 9.33 27.97
N TRP A 606 -6.37 10.64 27.80
CA TRP A 606 -7.49 11.59 27.89
C TRP A 606 -8.20 11.71 26.54
N GLN A 607 -9.50 11.37 26.50
CA GLN A 607 -10.36 11.48 25.33
C GLN A 607 -11.74 12.01 25.73
N GLY A 608 -11.78 13.21 26.33
CA GLY A 608 -12.97 13.78 27.00
C GLY A 608 -13.29 13.12 28.34
N LYS A 609 -12.67 11.97 28.62
CA LYS A 609 -12.57 11.28 29.91
C LYS A 609 -11.34 10.38 29.88
N TRP A 610 -10.87 9.95 31.06
CA TRP A 610 -9.80 8.95 31.15
C TRP A 610 -10.26 7.60 30.60
N ARG A 611 -9.46 7.02 29.70
CA ARG A 611 -9.69 5.67 29.14
C ARG A 611 -8.52 4.76 29.52
N PRO A 612 -8.78 3.61 30.16
CA PRO A 612 -7.74 2.64 30.47
C PRO A 612 -7.20 1.99 29.20
N ILE A 613 -5.89 1.81 29.13
CA ILE A 613 -5.14 1.16 28.05
C ILE A 613 -4.24 0.08 28.65
N ASP A 614 -4.30 -1.12 28.10
CA ASP A 614 -3.48 -2.26 28.52
C ASP A 614 -2.37 -2.49 27.46
N ASP A 615 -1.10 -2.37 27.85
CA ASP A 615 0.03 -2.41 26.90
C ASP A 615 0.45 -3.84 26.52
N PHE A 616 -0.41 -4.53 25.76
CA PHE A 616 -0.13 -5.87 25.22
C PHE A 616 0.96 -5.89 24.13
N SER A 617 1.46 -4.73 23.73
CA SER A 617 2.63 -4.60 22.85
C SER A 617 3.92 -4.68 23.67
N GLU A 618 4.01 -3.96 24.79
CA GLU A 618 5.14 -4.04 25.74
C GLU A 618 5.27 -5.42 26.39
N ASN A 619 4.12 -6.03 26.73
CA ASN A 619 4.02 -7.37 27.31
C ASN A 619 4.36 -8.51 26.33
N GLY A 620 4.36 -8.24 25.01
CA GLY A 620 4.76 -9.20 23.98
C GLY A 620 3.66 -10.13 23.44
N VAL A 621 2.47 -10.18 24.04
CA VAL A 621 1.33 -10.97 23.54
C VAL A 621 1.00 -10.66 22.08
N ASN A 622 1.02 -9.38 21.69
CA ASN A 622 0.73 -8.97 20.31
C ASN A 622 1.73 -9.54 19.28
N ALA A 623 2.96 -9.82 19.69
CA ALA A 623 3.97 -10.42 18.82
C ALA A 623 3.75 -11.92 18.60
N CYS A 624 3.00 -12.59 19.49
CA CYS A 624 2.73 -14.03 19.45
C CYS A 624 1.41 -14.40 18.79
N PHE A 625 0.67 -13.42 18.25
CA PHE A 625 -0.59 -13.64 17.55
C PHE A 625 -0.38 -13.61 16.04
N GLU A 626 -0.85 -14.63 15.34
CA GLU A 626 -0.87 -14.68 13.88
C GLU A 626 -2.29 -14.88 13.33
N CYS A 627 -2.58 -14.25 12.20
CA CYS A 627 -3.87 -14.39 11.53
C CYS A 627 -3.71 -14.41 10.00
N PHE A 628 -4.62 -15.12 9.33
CA PHE A 628 -4.60 -15.32 7.87
C PHE A 628 -5.77 -14.64 7.14
N GLU A 629 -6.32 -13.62 7.79
CA GLU A 629 -7.48 -12.84 7.35
C GLU A 629 -7.34 -11.38 7.80
N ARG A 630 -7.98 -10.47 7.06
CA ARG A 630 -8.04 -9.05 7.37
C ARG A 630 -9.48 -8.58 7.50
N LEU A 631 -9.71 -7.70 8.46
CA LEU A 631 -10.98 -7.00 8.62
C LEU A 631 -11.24 -6.08 7.41
N SER A 632 -12.40 -6.27 6.78
CA SER A 632 -12.98 -5.33 5.82
C SER A 632 -14.07 -4.58 6.58
N LEU A 633 -13.87 -3.27 6.81
CA LEU A 633 -14.81 -2.43 7.54
C LEU A 633 -15.48 -1.51 6.52
N LYS A 634 -16.75 -1.78 6.24
CA LYS A 634 -17.60 -0.98 5.36
C LYS A 634 -18.81 -0.56 6.18
N ALA A 635 -19.20 0.70 6.10
CA ALA A 635 -20.30 1.15 6.93
C ALA A 635 -21.01 2.40 6.44
N LEU A 636 -20.33 3.54 6.41
CA LEU A 636 -20.96 4.82 6.06
C LEU A 636 -21.41 4.86 4.59
N ASP A 637 -20.58 4.30 3.71
CA ASP A 637 -20.83 4.08 2.29
C ASP A 637 -22.04 3.18 2.06
N GLU A 638 -22.15 2.08 2.81
CA GLU A 638 -23.28 1.15 2.73
C GLU A 638 -24.59 1.82 3.18
N VAL A 639 -24.57 2.58 4.28
CA VAL A 639 -25.76 3.29 4.78
C VAL A 639 -26.21 4.38 3.80
N ALA A 640 -25.26 5.16 3.27
CA ALA A 640 -25.55 6.17 2.26
C ALA A 640 -26.15 5.54 1.00
N TRP A 641 -25.59 4.42 0.54
CA TRP A 641 -26.12 3.66 -0.59
C TRP A 641 -27.53 3.14 -0.32
N VAL A 642 -27.79 2.55 0.85
CA VAL A 642 -29.13 2.09 1.23
C VAL A 642 -30.13 3.24 1.18
N CYS A 643 -29.79 4.40 1.74
CA CYS A 643 -30.66 5.58 1.72
C CYS A 643 -30.95 6.02 0.27
N MET A 644 -29.92 6.17 -0.55
CA MET A 644 -30.06 6.52 -1.96
C MET A 644 -30.90 5.50 -2.74
N TYR A 645 -30.73 4.20 -2.45
CA TYR A 645 -31.47 3.14 -3.12
C TYR A 645 -32.96 3.17 -2.75
N ILE A 646 -33.28 3.36 -1.47
CA ILE A 646 -34.67 3.55 -1.00
C ILE A 646 -35.30 4.75 -1.72
N MET A 647 -34.60 5.89 -1.76
CA MET A 647 -35.06 7.10 -2.45
C MET A 647 -35.31 6.85 -3.95
N LYS A 648 -34.34 6.22 -4.64
CA LYS A 648 -34.43 5.86 -6.07
C LYS A 648 -35.63 4.95 -6.35
N ALA A 649 -35.74 3.86 -5.58
CA ALA A 649 -36.79 2.86 -5.75
C ALA A 649 -38.20 3.45 -5.51
N CYS A 650 -38.35 4.19 -4.41
CA CYS A 650 -39.66 4.68 -3.96
C CYS A 650 -40.18 5.86 -4.78
N LYS A 651 -39.29 6.79 -5.16
CA LYS A 651 -39.69 8.03 -5.84
C LYS A 651 -39.53 8.00 -7.36
N TYR A 652 -38.43 7.45 -7.87
CA TYR A 652 -38.05 7.65 -9.27
C TYR A 652 -38.38 6.45 -10.16
N THR A 653 -38.07 5.23 -9.73
CA THR A 653 -38.27 4.03 -10.56
C THR A 653 -39.59 3.31 -10.28
N GLY A 654 -40.17 3.48 -9.09
CA GLY A 654 -41.35 2.75 -8.65
C GLY A 654 -41.15 1.23 -8.59
N SER A 655 -39.91 0.77 -8.66
CA SER A 655 -39.53 -0.63 -8.72
C SER A 655 -38.13 -0.84 -8.15
N VAL A 656 -37.93 -1.99 -7.52
CA VAL A 656 -36.62 -2.48 -7.11
C VAL A 656 -36.06 -3.31 -8.27
N ASP A 657 -34.81 -3.05 -8.63
CA ASP A 657 -34.02 -3.80 -9.60
C ASP A 657 -32.59 -3.91 -9.06
N LEU A 658 -32.19 -5.14 -8.69
CA LEU A 658 -30.89 -5.45 -8.10
C LEU A 658 -30.30 -6.67 -8.77
N GLU A 659 -29.03 -6.57 -9.18
CA GLU A 659 -28.25 -7.73 -9.59
C GLU A 659 -27.40 -8.21 -8.41
N LEU A 660 -27.58 -9.47 -8.05
CA LEU A 660 -26.82 -10.17 -7.04
C LEU A 660 -25.46 -10.59 -7.60
N SER A 661 -24.50 -10.86 -6.72
CA SER A 661 -23.14 -11.31 -7.07
C SER A 661 -23.05 -12.55 -7.94
N ASP A 662 -24.05 -13.43 -7.88
CA ASP A 662 -24.14 -14.66 -8.68
C ASP A 662 -24.76 -14.40 -10.07
N GLY A 663 -25.03 -13.13 -10.40
CA GLY A 663 -25.69 -12.69 -11.62
C GLY A 663 -27.23 -12.75 -11.54
N THR A 664 -27.80 -13.25 -10.43
CA THR A 664 -29.25 -13.30 -10.26
C THR A 664 -29.82 -11.89 -10.17
N ARG A 665 -30.80 -11.58 -11.00
CA ARG A 665 -31.45 -10.25 -10.99
C ARG A 665 -32.79 -10.30 -10.27
N LEU A 666 -32.89 -9.60 -9.16
CA LEU A 666 -34.12 -9.39 -8.40
C LEU A 666 -34.85 -8.16 -8.93
N ARG A 667 -36.08 -8.34 -9.42
CA ARG A 667 -36.92 -7.23 -9.88
C ARG A 667 -38.33 -7.35 -9.33
N GLY A 668 -38.89 -6.23 -8.85
CA GLY A 668 -40.28 -6.19 -8.37
C GLY A 668 -40.80 -4.77 -8.21
N PRO A 669 -42.13 -4.55 -8.27
CA PRO A 669 -42.72 -3.24 -8.07
C PRO A 669 -42.60 -2.80 -6.61
N VAL A 670 -42.42 -1.50 -6.39
CA VAL A 670 -42.53 -0.91 -5.05
C VAL A 670 -44.01 -0.82 -4.67
N HIS A 671 -44.36 -1.34 -3.49
CA HIS A 671 -45.74 -1.31 -3.00
C HIS A 671 -46.25 0.13 -2.83
N ALA A 672 -47.54 0.36 -3.09
CA ALA A 672 -48.12 1.70 -3.19
C ALA A 672 -47.89 2.58 -1.94
N CYS A 673 -47.90 1.99 -0.73
CA CYS A 673 -47.65 2.73 0.51
C CYS A 673 -46.27 3.40 0.58
N TRP A 674 -45.29 2.91 -0.18
CA TRP A 674 -43.93 3.42 -0.24
C TRP A 674 -43.75 4.54 -1.27
N LYS A 675 -44.75 4.82 -2.10
CA LYS A 675 -44.69 5.96 -3.03
C LYS A 675 -44.87 7.30 -2.31
N ASP A 676 -45.46 7.27 -1.11
CA ASP A 676 -45.54 8.44 -0.24
C ASP A 676 -44.16 8.74 0.37
N VAL A 677 -43.70 9.98 0.18
CA VAL A 677 -42.42 10.47 0.73
C VAL A 677 -42.44 10.43 2.26
N ALA A 678 -43.59 10.68 2.90
CA ALA A 678 -43.71 10.62 4.36
C ALA A 678 -43.45 9.21 4.91
N HIS A 679 -43.71 8.17 4.14
CA HIS A 679 -43.45 6.78 4.53
C HIS A 679 -42.07 6.29 4.11
N SER A 680 -41.62 6.69 2.92
CA SER A 680 -40.40 6.17 2.29
C SER A 680 -39.13 6.95 2.60
N LYS A 681 -39.23 8.18 3.12
CA LYS A 681 -38.05 8.98 3.49
C LYS A 681 -37.14 8.15 4.41
N PRO A 682 -35.87 7.92 4.04
CA PRO A 682 -34.95 7.17 4.88
C PRO A 682 -34.68 7.93 6.17
N GLN A 683 -34.73 7.22 7.28
CA GLN A 683 -34.21 7.63 8.57
C GLN A 683 -33.02 6.76 8.91
N THR A 684 -32.03 7.33 9.56
CA THR A 684 -30.81 6.65 9.97
C THR A 684 -30.70 6.59 11.49
N LYS A 685 -29.91 5.64 11.99
CA LYS A 685 -29.57 5.46 13.40
C LYS A 685 -28.25 4.70 13.50
N ALA A 686 -27.51 4.86 14.60
CA ALA A 686 -26.37 3.99 14.91
C ALA A 686 -26.60 3.31 16.26
N TYR A 687 -26.53 1.98 16.29
CA TYR A 687 -26.56 1.21 17.53
C TYR A 687 -25.13 0.98 18.02
N ASP A 688 -24.90 1.12 19.33
CA ASP A 688 -23.59 0.94 19.98
C ASP A 688 -23.67 -0.19 21.01
N LEU A 689 -22.73 -1.12 20.95
CA LEU A 689 -22.60 -2.17 21.97
C LEU A 689 -21.85 -1.64 23.20
N LYS A 690 -22.38 -1.93 24.39
CA LYS A 690 -21.78 -1.46 25.65
C LYS A 690 -20.54 -2.29 26.02
N SER A 691 -19.39 -1.65 26.24
CA SER A 691 -18.19 -2.30 26.83
C SER A 691 -17.80 -3.61 26.12
N VAL A 692 -17.71 -3.53 24.81
CA VAL A 692 -17.74 -4.65 23.87
C VAL A 692 -16.80 -5.81 24.17
N TYR A 693 -15.48 -5.56 24.25
CA TYR A 693 -14.52 -6.62 24.53
C TYR A 693 -14.79 -7.29 25.89
N LYS A 694 -15.32 -6.54 26.85
CA LYS A 694 -15.64 -7.02 28.19
C LYS A 694 -16.89 -7.91 28.23
N GLN A 695 -17.70 -7.92 27.16
CA GLN A 695 -18.81 -8.87 27.03
C GLN A 695 -18.36 -10.28 26.59
N LEU A 696 -17.08 -10.47 26.23
CA LEU A 696 -16.55 -11.72 25.69
C LEU A 696 -15.53 -12.36 26.65
N PRO A 697 -15.60 -13.68 26.90
CA PRO A 697 -14.73 -14.35 27.85
C PRO A 697 -13.29 -14.51 27.34
N LEU A 698 -12.32 -14.33 28.24
CA LEU A 698 -10.93 -14.72 27.99
C LEU A 698 -10.74 -16.18 28.41
N ARG A 699 -10.06 -16.98 27.58
CA ARG A 699 -9.77 -18.38 27.90
C ARG A 699 -8.97 -18.47 29.21
N PRO A 700 -9.32 -19.38 30.15
CA PRO A 700 -8.60 -19.51 31.42
C PRO A 700 -7.08 -19.71 31.25
N SER A 701 -6.66 -20.47 30.23
CA SER A 701 -5.23 -20.71 29.93
C SER A 701 -4.46 -19.45 29.49
N GLU A 702 -5.17 -18.39 29.10
CA GLU A 702 -4.57 -17.14 28.62
C GLU A 702 -4.51 -16.06 29.71
N GLN A 703 -5.17 -16.27 30.86
CA GLN A 703 -5.21 -15.30 31.95
C GLN A 703 -3.81 -15.03 32.52
N ALA A 704 -2.94 -16.04 32.57
CA ALA A 704 -1.54 -15.91 32.97
C ALA A 704 -0.74 -14.97 32.03
N LYS A 705 -1.18 -14.80 30.77
CA LYS A 705 -0.55 -13.89 29.80
C LYS A 705 -1.07 -12.45 29.93
N ALA A 706 -2.17 -12.25 30.66
CA ALA A 706 -2.94 -11.00 30.73
C ALA A 706 -3.14 -10.52 32.18
N VAL A 707 -2.06 -10.41 32.96
CA VAL A 707 -2.11 -9.83 34.31
C VAL A 707 -1.80 -8.35 34.24
N LEU A 708 -2.79 -7.50 34.46
CA LEU A 708 -2.60 -6.05 34.47
C LEU A 708 -1.85 -5.61 35.73
N VAL A 709 -0.90 -4.70 35.60
CA VAL A 709 -0.15 -4.13 36.72
C VAL A 709 -0.38 -2.63 36.79
N LEU A 710 -0.87 -2.16 37.94
CA LEU A 710 -1.22 -0.76 38.19
C LEU A 710 -0.82 -0.36 39.61
N LYS A 711 -0.31 0.86 39.79
CA LYS A 711 0.06 1.41 41.10
C LYS A 711 -1.15 1.95 41.83
N LYS A 712 -1.32 1.55 43.10
CA LYS A 712 -2.31 2.15 44.00
C LYS A 712 -1.90 3.60 44.30
N PRO A 713 -2.81 4.61 44.20
CA PRO A 713 -2.51 5.97 44.62
C PRO A 713 -1.99 6.00 46.06
N GLY A 714 -0.79 6.56 46.26
CA GLY A 714 -0.11 6.61 47.57
C GLY A 714 0.42 5.26 48.09
N GLY A 715 0.34 4.17 47.31
CA GLY A 715 0.76 2.83 47.71
C GLY A 715 1.65 2.13 46.67
N SER A 716 1.72 0.80 46.79
CA SER A 716 2.51 -0.06 45.90
C SER A 716 1.74 -0.52 44.66
N ALA A 717 2.46 -1.13 43.71
CA ALA A 717 1.89 -1.82 42.56
C ALA A 717 1.04 -3.03 42.98
N CYS A 718 -0.09 -3.20 42.29
CA CYS A 718 -1.00 -4.35 42.42
C CYS A 718 -1.24 -5.00 41.07
N GLY A 719 -1.52 -6.31 41.10
CA GLY A 719 -1.90 -7.12 39.95
C GLY A 719 -3.42 -7.29 39.83
N PHE A 720 -3.90 -7.38 38.60
CA PHE A 720 -5.29 -7.67 38.27
C PHE A 720 -5.35 -8.69 37.13
N VAL A 721 -5.96 -9.86 37.38
CA VAL A 721 -6.08 -10.92 36.37
C VAL A 721 -7.26 -10.64 35.46
N CYS A 722 -7.04 -10.56 34.15
CA CYS A 722 -8.13 -10.39 33.18
C CYS A 722 -9.00 -11.64 33.07
N LYS A 723 -10.32 -11.48 33.11
CA LYS A 723 -11.31 -12.55 32.87
C LYS A 723 -12.03 -12.45 31.53
N THR A 724 -12.02 -11.27 30.92
CA THR A 724 -12.68 -10.97 29.64
C THR A 724 -11.65 -10.55 28.60
N LEU A 725 -12.03 -10.48 27.32
CA LEU A 725 -11.13 -9.96 26.29
C LEU A 725 -10.62 -8.55 26.67
N PRO A 726 -9.30 -8.32 26.69
CA PRO A 726 -8.73 -7.05 27.07
C PRO A 726 -8.68 -6.05 25.91
N PHE A 727 -8.59 -4.76 26.24
CA PHE A 727 -8.40 -3.72 25.24
C PHE A 727 -6.90 -3.48 25.03
N GLY A 728 -6.43 -3.47 23.78
CA GLY A 728 -5.00 -3.32 23.43
C GLY A 728 -4.34 -4.60 22.91
N ALA A 729 -5.00 -5.76 23.07
CA ALA A 729 -4.58 -7.00 22.42
C ALA A 729 -5.12 -7.08 20.98
N SER A 730 -4.23 -7.33 20.02
CA SER A 730 -4.56 -7.42 18.60
C SER A 730 -5.49 -8.58 18.27
N ALA A 731 -5.37 -9.70 18.99
CA ALA A 731 -6.28 -10.84 18.89
C ALA A 731 -7.72 -10.48 19.26
N SER A 732 -7.92 -9.67 20.32
CA SER A 732 -9.24 -9.26 20.79
C SER A 732 -10.02 -8.49 19.74
N VAL A 733 -9.34 -7.68 18.92
CA VAL A 733 -9.95 -6.93 17.82
C VAL A 733 -10.55 -7.88 16.77
N LEU A 734 -9.77 -8.84 16.29
CA LEU A 734 -10.23 -9.80 15.28
C LEU A 734 -11.34 -10.70 15.84
N GLN A 735 -11.15 -11.19 17.06
CA GLN A 735 -12.09 -12.10 17.71
C GLN A 735 -13.44 -11.47 18.01
N PHE A 736 -13.45 -10.22 18.47
CA PHE A 736 -14.70 -9.49 18.63
C PHE A 736 -15.44 -9.33 17.30
N ASN A 737 -14.74 -9.01 16.21
CA ASN A 737 -15.39 -8.82 14.91
C ASN A 737 -16.01 -10.12 14.34
N ARG A 738 -15.55 -11.30 14.76
CA ARG A 738 -16.22 -12.57 14.41
C ARG A 738 -17.65 -12.60 14.98
N VAL A 739 -17.81 -12.14 16.23
CA VAL A 739 -19.12 -11.97 16.86
C VAL A 739 -19.90 -10.85 16.18
N SER A 740 -19.23 -9.73 15.89
CA SER A 740 -19.90 -8.55 15.34
C SER A 740 -20.53 -8.81 13.97
N LEU A 741 -19.80 -9.47 13.06
CA LEU A 741 -20.31 -9.87 11.75
C LEU A 741 -21.40 -10.94 11.84
N PHE A 742 -21.33 -11.84 12.83
CA PHE A 742 -22.42 -12.78 13.05
C PHE A 742 -23.71 -12.06 13.46
N LEU A 743 -23.63 -11.08 14.37
CA LEU A 743 -24.79 -10.27 14.76
C LEU A 743 -25.34 -9.47 13.57
N GLN A 744 -24.47 -8.89 12.74
CA GLN A 744 -24.88 -8.23 11.50
C GLN A 744 -25.63 -9.20 10.57
N ARG A 745 -25.12 -10.42 10.38
CA ARG A 745 -25.80 -11.43 9.56
C ARG A 745 -27.20 -11.73 10.10
N LEU A 746 -27.36 -11.86 11.40
CA LEU A 746 -28.69 -12.09 12.00
C LEU A 746 -29.64 -10.91 11.77
N LEU A 747 -29.14 -9.69 11.87
CA LEU A 747 -29.92 -8.49 11.58
C LEU A 747 -30.38 -8.47 10.11
N TRP A 748 -29.53 -8.89 9.17
CA TRP A 748 -29.92 -9.05 7.76
C TRP A 748 -31.01 -10.10 7.55
N GLU A 749 -30.96 -11.23 8.25
CA GLU A 749 -32.04 -12.25 8.21
C GLU A 749 -33.38 -11.71 8.73
N LEU A 750 -33.32 -10.71 9.63
CA LEU A 750 -34.49 -10.00 10.15
C LEU A 750 -34.87 -8.78 9.29
N LEU A 751 -34.31 -8.64 8.09
CA LEU A 751 -34.55 -7.56 7.14
C LEU A 751 -34.18 -6.16 7.69
N VAL A 752 -33.25 -6.11 8.64
CA VAL A 752 -32.69 -4.85 9.14
C VAL A 752 -31.57 -4.41 8.19
N LEU A 753 -31.73 -3.23 7.58
CA LEU A 753 -30.73 -2.65 6.69
C LEU A 753 -29.64 -1.97 7.54
N THR A 754 -28.64 -2.76 7.93
CA THR A 754 -27.54 -2.31 8.79
C THR A 754 -26.18 -2.66 8.19
N SER A 755 -25.22 -1.78 8.41
CA SER A 755 -23.79 -2.08 8.25
C SER A 755 -23.15 -2.38 9.61
N CYS A 756 -21.85 -2.66 9.62
CA CYS A 756 -21.10 -3.05 10.82
C CYS A 756 -19.71 -2.42 10.80
N TYR A 757 -19.44 -1.55 11.77
CA TYR A 757 -18.14 -0.93 11.99
C TYR A 757 -17.68 -1.22 13.42
N PHE A 758 -16.95 -2.32 13.60
CA PHE A 758 -16.63 -2.85 14.93
C PHE A 758 -17.88 -3.05 15.78
N ASP A 759 -18.10 -2.21 16.79
CA ASP A 759 -19.19 -2.24 17.76
C ASP A 759 -20.37 -1.33 17.39
N ASP A 760 -20.17 -0.46 16.41
CA ASP A 760 -21.22 0.36 15.83
C ASP A 760 -21.98 -0.42 14.74
N TYR A 761 -23.30 -0.41 14.81
CA TYR A 761 -24.21 -0.90 13.76
C TYR A 761 -25.01 0.27 13.19
N PRO A 762 -24.47 0.98 12.20
CA PRO A 762 -25.24 1.96 11.46
C PRO A 762 -26.39 1.31 10.68
N ALA A 763 -27.59 1.83 10.87
CA ALA A 763 -28.79 1.34 10.22
C ALA A 763 -29.54 2.45 9.50
N ALA A 764 -30.23 2.06 8.43
CA ALA A 764 -31.20 2.89 7.73
C ALA A 764 -32.54 2.16 7.68
N ALA A 765 -33.63 2.90 7.79
CA ALA A 765 -34.97 2.37 7.61
C ALA A 765 -35.83 3.44 6.95
N PRO A 766 -36.77 3.08 6.07
CA PRO A 766 -37.84 3.98 5.71
C PRO A 766 -38.61 4.45 6.95
N THR A 767 -39.09 5.70 6.94
CA THR A 767 -39.79 6.32 8.08
C THR A 767 -40.89 5.43 8.65
N LEU A 768 -41.68 4.77 7.79
CA LEU A 768 -42.77 3.87 8.19
C LEU A 768 -42.31 2.65 9.01
N LEU A 769 -41.08 2.17 8.81
CA LEU A 769 -40.56 0.97 9.49
C LEU A 769 -39.63 1.28 10.66
N SER A 770 -39.14 2.52 10.78
CA SER A 770 -38.15 2.95 11.78
C SER A 770 -38.39 2.39 13.19
N GLN A 771 -39.59 2.57 13.75
CA GLN A 771 -39.94 2.06 15.08
C GLN A 771 -39.92 0.54 15.16
N SER A 772 -40.44 -0.15 14.14
CA SER A 772 -40.44 -1.62 14.13
C SER A 772 -39.03 -2.18 14.01
N THR A 773 -38.18 -1.56 13.18
CA THR A 773 -36.76 -1.91 13.04
C THR A 773 -36.04 -1.73 14.37
N ASP A 774 -36.31 -0.65 15.09
CA ASP A 774 -35.72 -0.37 16.41
C ASP A 774 -36.04 -1.48 17.43
N HIS A 775 -37.33 -1.84 17.53
CA HIS A 775 -37.79 -2.93 18.39
C HIS A 775 -37.16 -4.29 18.01
N VAL A 776 -37.01 -4.58 16.72
CA VAL A 776 -36.42 -5.83 16.23
C VAL A 776 -34.95 -5.93 16.64
N VAL A 777 -34.16 -4.87 16.42
CA VAL A 777 -32.74 -4.82 16.81
C VAL A 777 -32.61 -5.02 18.31
N HIS A 778 -33.39 -4.29 19.12
CA HIS A 778 -33.35 -4.42 20.56
C HIS A 778 -33.76 -5.80 21.06
N SER A 779 -34.81 -6.37 20.48
CA SER A 779 -35.29 -7.71 20.84
C SER A 779 -34.26 -8.79 20.52
N LEU A 780 -33.55 -8.69 19.39
CA LEU A 780 -32.48 -9.62 19.04
C LEU A 780 -31.32 -9.52 20.03
N MET A 781 -30.85 -8.30 20.32
CA MET A 781 -29.73 -8.09 21.24
C MET A 781 -30.07 -8.58 22.65
N ASP A 782 -31.26 -8.27 23.15
CA ASP A 782 -31.74 -8.75 24.45
C ASP A 782 -31.92 -10.30 24.46
N LEU A 783 -32.43 -10.89 23.36
CA LEU A 783 -32.55 -12.35 23.20
C LEU A 783 -31.19 -13.05 23.29
N LEU A 784 -30.18 -12.52 22.60
CA LEU A 784 -28.83 -13.08 22.57
C LEU A 784 -27.97 -12.64 23.77
N GLN A 785 -28.51 -11.79 24.62
CA GLN A 785 -27.88 -11.22 25.81
C GLN A 785 -26.68 -10.32 25.50
N PHE A 786 -26.71 -9.58 24.38
CA PHE A 786 -25.76 -8.51 24.06
C PHE A 786 -26.26 -7.17 24.58
N GLN A 787 -25.43 -6.51 25.38
CA GLN A 787 -25.77 -5.22 25.96
C GLN A 787 -25.49 -4.08 24.98
N MET A 788 -26.48 -3.21 24.79
CA MET A 788 -26.32 -1.95 24.05
C MET A 788 -26.17 -0.76 24.99
N ALA A 789 -25.60 0.33 24.49
CA ALA A 789 -25.42 1.58 25.21
C ALA A 789 -26.68 2.47 25.21
N LYS A 790 -27.83 1.91 25.64
CA LYS A 790 -29.16 2.56 25.65
C LYS A 790 -29.17 4.02 26.17
N PRO A 791 -28.44 4.41 27.24
CA PRO A 791 -28.49 5.79 27.75
C PRO A 791 -27.95 6.88 26.79
N LYS A 792 -27.17 6.51 25.77
CA LYS A 792 -26.58 7.45 24.79
C LYS A 792 -27.23 7.36 23.43
N GLU A 793 -28.25 6.50 23.32
CA GLU A 793 -28.84 6.12 22.07
C GLU A 793 -29.86 7.17 21.62
N LYS A 794 -29.74 7.60 20.36
CA LYS A 794 -30.69 8.52 19.72
C LYS A 794 -31.70 7.70 18.90
N PRO A 795 -32.97 8.14 18.78
CA PRO A 795 -33.94 7.47 17.91
C PRO A 795 -33.56 7.62 16.44
N PHE A 796 -34.23 6.86 15.57
CA PHE A 796 -34.16 7.09 14.13
C PHE A 796 -34.54 8.55 13.81
N ALA A 797 -33.74 9.19 12.97
CA ALA A 797 -33.96 10.55 12.53
C ALA A 797 -33.46 10.77 11.10
N THR A 798 -33.88 11.87 10.49
CA THR A 798 -33.38 12.30 9.18
C THR A 798 -32.02 12.98 9.26
N VAL A 799 -31.58 13.38 10.46
CA VAL A 799 -30.25 13.91 10.70
C VAL A 799 -29.65 13.17 11.88
N THR A 800 -28.59 12.40 11.64
CA THR A 800 -27.94 11.61 12.70
C THR A 800 -26.43 11.72 12.71
N GLU A 801 -25.86 11.67 13.91
CA GLU A 801 -24.44 11.48 14.10
C GLU A 801 -24.09 9.99 14.04
N MET A 802 -23.13 9.62 13.21
CA MET A 802 -22.77 8.24 12.96
C MET A 802 -21.31 8.18 12.51
N LEU A 803 -20.51 7.28 13.09
CA LEU A 803 -19.09 7.08 12.73
C LEU A 803 -18.25 8.36 12.65
N GLY A 804 -18.59 9.34 13.50
CA GLY A 804 -17.89 10.62 13.55
C GLY A 804 -18.32 11.64 12.50
N VAL A 805 -19.36 11.42 11.71
CA VAL A 805 -19.93 12.37 10.75
C VAL A 805 -21.41 12.64 11.02
N LEU A 806 -21.98 13.64 10.34
CA LEU A 806 -23.42 13.84 10.22
C LEU A 806 -23.91 13.24 8.89
N VAL A 807 -24.98 12.45 8.97
CA VAL A 807 -25.74 11.96 7.81
C VAL A 807 -27.08 12.68 7.82
N ASP A 808 -27.41 13.36 6.74
CA ASP A 808 -28.63 14.14 6.56
C ASP A 808 -29.41 13.67 5.31
N THR A 809 -30.60 13.11 5.57
CA THR A 809 -31.60 12.62 4.61
C THR A 809 -32.88 13.46 4.64
N SER A 810 -32.83 14.67 5.21
CA SER A 810 -34.02 15.52 5.42
C SER A 810 -34.65 16.06 4.15
N ASP A 811 -33.91 16.06 3.03
CA ASP A 811 -34.34 16.53 1.72
C ASP A 811 -35.70 15.94 1.28
N ASP A 812 -36.74 16.77 1.30
CA ASP A 812 -38.11 16.40 0.89
C ASP A 812 -38.19 16.01 -0.58
N SER A 813 -37.25 16.47 -1.40
CA SER A 813 -37.16 16.06 -2.80
C SER A 813 -36.57 14.65 -2.97
N LEU A 814 -36.06 14.03 -1.90
CA LEU A 814 -35.36 12.75 -1.95
C LEU A 814 -34.30 12.71 -3.08
N ALA A 815 -33.68 13.84 -3.39
CA ALA A 815 -32.70 13.96 -4.48
C ALA A 815 -31.27 13.78 -3.97
N SER A 816 -31.04 13.95 -2.67
CA SER A 816 -29.70 13.93 -2.09
C SER A 816 -29.65 13.33 -0.68
N VAL A 817 -28.49 12.74 -0.36
CA VAL A 817 -28.06 12.42 1.00
C VAL A 817 -26.81 13.26 1.26
N LYS A 818 -26.82 14.07 2.31
CA LYS A 818 -25.70 14.95 2.66
C LYS A 818 -24.88 14.30 3.77
N ILE A 819 -23.56 14.25 3.56
CA ILE A 819 -22.60 13.79 4.57
C ILE A 819 -21.72 14.96 4.94
N GLY A 820 -21.64 15.26 6.22
CA GLY A 820 -20.92 16.43 6.73
C GLY A 820 -20.06 16.12 7.95
N ASN A 821 -19.07 16.98 8.21
CA ASN A 821 -18.41 16.99 9.50
C ASN A 821 -19.39 17.42 10.59
N LYS A 822 -19.17 16.94 11.82
CA LYS A 822 -19.94 17.43 12.96
C LYS A 822 -19.65 18.93 13.18
N PRO A 823 -20.66 19.76 13.51
CA PRO A 823 -20.49 21.21 13.61
C PRO A 823 -19.50 21.63 14.69
N ASP A 824 -19.49 20.92 15.82
CA ASP A 824 -18.53 21.11 16.92
C ASP A 824 -17.09 20.88 16.47
N ARG A 825 -16.84 19.82 15.68
CA ARG A 825 -15.51 19.52 15.13
C ARG A 825 -15.08 20.59 14.15
N ALA A 826 -15.97 21.02 13.27
CA ALA A 826 -15.71 22.09 12.30
C ALA A 826 -15.35 23.39 13.05
N ALA A 827 -16.18 23.81 14.00
CA ALA A 827 -15.95 25.01 14.82
C ALA A 827 -14.60 24.95 15.56
N THR A 828 -14.30 23.83 16.23
CA THR A 828 -13.05 23.68 16.98
C THR A 828 -11.82 23.65 16.05
N LEU A 829 -11.95 23.11 14.82
CA LEU A 829 -10.89 23.15 13.83
C LEU A 829 -10.68 24.57 13.30
N SER A 830 -11.76 25.29 12.98
CA SER A 830 -11.70 26.68 12.55
C SER A 830 -11.09 27.58 13.61
N GLU A 831 -11.43 27.39 14.89
CA GLU A 831 -10.83 28.12 16.01
C GLU A 831 -9.32 27.84 16.13
N ALA A 832 -8.91 26.56 16.07
CA ALA A 832 -7.51 26.19 16.14
C ALA A 832 -6.70 26.78 14.96
N LEU A 833 -7.24 26.74 13.75
CA LEU A 833 -6.63 27.35 12.57
C LEU A 833 -6.59 28.89 12.67
N GLY A 834 -7.67 29.52 13.13
CA GLY A 834 -7.74 30.97 13.32
C GLY A 834 -6.74 31.48 14.36
N SER A 835 -6.51 30.71 15.44
CA SER A 835 -5.46 31.01 16.42
C SER A 835 -4.05 30.97 15.81
N ILE A 836 -3.77 30.00 14.94
CA ILE A 836 -2.49 29.92 14.21
C ILE A 836 -2.33 31.11 13.26
N ILE A 837 -3.38 31.46 12.51
CA ILE A 837 -3.35 32.56 11.54
C ILE A 837 -3.13 33.91 12.24
N SER A 838 -3.83 34.14 13.36
CA SER A 838 -3.76 35.40 14.12
C SER A 838 -2.46 35.56 14.88
N SER A 839 -1.95 34.48 15.48
CA SER A 839 -0.71 34.53 16.26
C SER A 839 0.57 34.40 15.42
N GLY A 840 0.47 33.88 14.20
CA GLY A 840 1.63 33.64 13.33
C GLY A 840 2.56 32.54 13.84
N ARG A 841 2.16 31.76 14.84
CA ARG A 841 2.98 30.75 15.50
C ARG A 841 2.22 29.45 15.72
N VAL A 842 2.94 28.35 15.79
CA VAL A 842 2.39 27.01 16.07
C VAL A 842 3.06 26.39 17.27
N GLU A 843 2.28 25.60 18.01
CA GLU A 843 2.77 24.79 19.11
C GLU A 843 3.04 23.36 18.60
N VAL A 844 4.29 22.92 18.66
CA VAL A 844 4.74 21.69 17.99
C VAL A 844 4.05 20.45 18.55
N ARG A 845 3.79 20.43 19.87
CA ARG A 845 3.11 19.30 20.53
C ARG A 845 1.66 19.10 20.09
N THR A 846 0.98 20.14 19.61
CA THR A 846 -0.44 20.05 19.18
C THR A 846 -0.60 19.79 17.69
N LEU A 847 0.45 20.03 16.88
CA LEU A 847 0.42 19.82 15.42
C LEU A 847 -0.02 18.41 15.00
N PRO A 848 0.50 17.29 15.57
CA PRO A 848 0.05 15.96 15.17
C PRO A 848 -1.45 15.74 15.38
N THR A 849 -2.00 16.24 16.49
CA THR A 849 -3.43 16.16 16.80
C THR A 849 -4.25 17.03 15.86
N LEU A 850 -3.85 18.29 15.64
CA LEU A 850 -4.52 19.20 14.70
C LEU A 850 -4.56 18.59 13.30
N PHE A 851 -3.42 18.13 12.79
CA PHE A 851 -3.32 17.53 11.47
C PHE A 851 -4.06 16.20 11.35
N GLY A 852 -4.13 15.40 12.42
CA GLY A 852 -4.96 14.20 12.46
C GLY A 852 -6.45 14.53 12.34
N ARG A 853 -6.90 15.57 13.06
CA ARG A 853 -8.29 16.06 12.99
C ARG A 853 -8.63 16.67 11.63
N LEU A 854 -7.72 17.45 11.05
CA LEU A 854 -7.87 18.00 9.68
C LEU A 854 -7.97 16.87 8.65
N GLN A 855 -7.08 15.87 8.73
CA GLN A 855 -7.11 14.73 7.83
C GLN A 855 -8.41 13.93 7.95
N PHE A 856 -8.93 13.76 9.17
CA PHE A 856 -10.23 13.11 9.36
C PHE A 856 -11.37 13.92 8.70
N ALA A 857 -11.37 15.24 8.91
CA ALA A 857 -12.40 16.13 8.37
C ALA A 857 -12.36 16.18 6.83
N GLU A 858 -11.16 16.15 6.26
CA GLU A 858 -10.91 16.16 4.82
C GLU A 858 -11.26 14.84 4.14
N ALA A 859 -11.05 13.71 4.81
CA ALA A 859 -11.30 12.38 4.27
C ALA A 859 -12.75 12.18 3.78
N GLN A 860 -13.68 12.98 4.29
CA GLN A 860 -15.10 12.95 3.91
C GLN A 860 -15.41 13.75 2.63
N ILE A 861 -14.51 14.62 2.18
CA ILE A 861 -14.76 15.59 1.10
C ILE A 861 -13.77 15.39 -0.06
N LEU A 862 -12.45 15.39 0.21
CA LEU A 862 -11.38 15.43 -0.79
C LEU A 862 -10.37 14.27 -0.67
N GLY A 863 -10.59 13.33 0.25
CA GLY A 863 -9.70 12.20 0.49
C GLY A 863 -8.46 12.58 1.31
N ARG A 864 -7.25 12.36 0.77
CA ARG A 864 -5.95 12.60 1.44
C ARG A 864 -5.14 13.74 0.79
N THR A 865 -5.84 14.62 0.11
CA THR A 865 -5.35 15.67 -0.78
C THR A 865 -4.75 16.85 0.00
N GLY A 866 -5.38 17.28 1.09
CA GLY A 866 -4.93 18.31 2.02
C GLY A 866 -3.62 17.97 2.73
N ARG A 867 -3.28 16.67 2.85
CA ARG A 867 -1.94 16.26 3.30
C ARG A 867 -0.82 16.79 2.40
N LEU A 868 -1.07 16.92 1.09
CA LEU A 868 -0.11 17.53 0.16
C LEU A 868 -0.03 19.04 0.37
N ALA A 869 -1.16 19.71 0.58
CA ALA A 869 -1.25 21.15 0.77
C ALA A 869 -0.48 21.64 2.01
N VAL A 870 -0.50 20.87 3.11
CA VAL A 870 0.21 21.22 4.36
C VAL A 870 1.55 20.50 4.53
N ALA A 871 2.11 19.90 3.47
CA ALA A 871 3.31 19.06 3.57
C ALA A 871 4.54 19.80 4.13
N ASP A 872 4.70 21.09 3.79
CA ASP A 872 5.80 21.91 4.30
C ASP A 872 5.62 22.25 5.79
N VAL A 873 4.39 22.51 6.24
CA VAL A 873 4.09 22.79 7.65
C VAL A 873 4.20 21.53 8.50
N ARG A 874 3.86 20.35 7.96
CA ARG A 874 4.03 19.06 8.65
C ARG A 874 5.49 18.74 8.99
N LYS A 875 6.46 19.30 8.28
CA LYS A 875 7.89 19.15 8.65
C LYS A 875 8.19 19.72 10.03
N LEU A 876 7.40 20.69 10.49
CA LEU A 876 7.51 21.29 11.82
C LEU A 876 7.21 20.31 12.95
N GLU A 877 6.50 19.20 12.69
CA GLU A 877 6.28 18.11 13.68
C GLU A 877 7.59 17.51 14.22
N HIS A 878 8.70 17.65 13.47
CA HIS A 878 10.02 17.15 13.87
C HIS A 878 10.87 18.20 14.59
N SER A 879 10.34 19.41 14.80
CA SER A 879 11.02 20.45 15.55
C SER A 879 11.19 20.02 17.01
N LYS A 880 12.32 20.40 17.62
CA LYS A 880 12.57 20.20 19.05
C LYS A 880 12.04 21.36 19.91
N SER A 881 11.67 22.48 19.29
CA SER A 881 11.13 23.64 20.00
C SER A 881 9.68 23.39 20.43
N GLU A 882 9.26 24.00 21.53
CA GLU A 882 7.87 23.97 21.99
C GLU A 882 6.95 24.76 21.05
N PHE A 883 7.41 25.94 20.62
CA PHE A 883 6.76 26.82 19.66
C PHE A 883 7.65 27.08 18.45
N VAL A 884 7.03 27.30 17.30
CA VAL A 884 7.70 27.71 16.05
C VAL A 884 6.93 28.87 15.44
N ASP A 885 7.61 29.99 15.21
CA ASP A 885 7.08 31.11 14.43
C ASP A 885 7.02 30.72 12.96
N LEU A 886 5.87 30.93 12.34
CA LEU A 886 5.64 30.61 10.93
C LEU A 886 6.25 31.71 10.06
N ARG A 887 7.00 31.29 9.04
CA ARG A 887 7.37 32.18 7.94
C ARG A 887 6.12 32.58 7.16
N ASP A 888 6.19 33.70 6.43
CA ASP A 888 5.07 34.16 5.61
C ASP A 888 4.54 33.09 4.65
N ASP A 889 5.42 32.34 3.98
CA ASP A 889 5.05 31.26 3.06
C ASP A 889 4.30 30.11 3.77
N GLN A 890 4.64 29.83 5.02
CA GLN A 890 3.98 28.81 5.85
C GLN A 890 2.64 29.32 6.39
N LEU A 891 2.56 30.60 6.76
CA LEU A 891 1.32 31.23 7.21
C LEU A 891 0.29 31.31 6.07
N GLN A 892 0.72 31.55 4.83
CA GLN A 892 -0.17 31.55 3.66
C GLN A 892 -0.84 30.19 3.44
N ALA A 893 -0.23 29.07 3.87
CA ALA A 893 -0.86 27.74 3.75
C ALA A 893 -2.16 27.60 4.55
N PHE A 894 -2.43 28.52 5.48
CA PHE A 894 -3.64 28.57 6.29
C PHE A 894 -4.63 29.66 5.88
N LYS A 895 -4.27 30.53 4.93
CA LYS A 895 -5.12 31.66 4.51
C LYS A 895 -5.98 31.28 3.30
N VAL A 896 -7.22 31.78 3.29
CA VAL A 896 -8.15 31.63 2.16
C VAL A 896 -8.16 32.90 1.32
N ARG A 897 -8.07 32.74 0.00
CA ARG A 897 -8.12 33.82 -1.00
C ARG A 897 -9.19 33.51 -2.04
N THR A 898 -9.90 34.54 -2.49
CA THR A 898 -10.96 34.43 -3.50
C THR A 898 -10.96 35.65 -4.42
N PHE A 899 -11.52 35.49 -5.62
CA PHE A 899 -11.87 36.59 -6.52
C PHE A 899 -13.19 36.28 -7.21
N GLY A 900 -13.90 37.32 -7.64
CA GLY A 900 -15.07 37.24 -8.51
C GLY A 900 -15.03 38.44 -9.42
N CYS A 901 -15.02 38.24 -10.73
CA CYS A 901 -14.89 39.34 -11.69
C CYS A 901 -15.70 39.13 -12.96
N LYS A 902 -16.10 40.22 -13.62
CA LYS A 902 -16.69 40.20 -14.96
C LYS A 902 -15.58 40.07 -16.00
N VAL A 903 -15.73 39.15 -16.95
CA VAL A 903 -14.85 39.08 -18.14
C VAL A 903 -15.10 40.31 -19.03
N ASN A 904 -14.04 40.90 -19.58
CA ASN A 904 -14.15 42.07 -20.45
C ASN A 904 -15.09 41.82 -21.63
N ASP A 905 -15.94 42.80 -21.93
CA ASP A 905 -16.97 42.70 -22.98
C ASP A 905 -16.34 42.40 -24.36
N ASP A 906 -15.16 42.93 -24.67
CA ASP A 906 -14.43 42.63 -25.91
C ASP A 906 -14.08 41.15 -26.06
N LEU A 907 -13.66 40.48 -24.98
CA LEU A 907 -13.35 39.05 -24.98
C LEU A 907 -14.62 38.22 -25.10
N VAL A 908 -15.69 38.63 -24.42
CA VAL A 908 -17.01 37.99 -24.52
C VAL A 908 -17.53 38.08 -25.96
N SER A 909 -17.45 39.26 -26.58
CA SER A 909 -17.81 39.48 -27.98
C SER A 909 -16.97 38.62 -28.92
N LYS A 910 -15.64 38.56 -28.73
CA LYS A 910 -14.74 37.69 -29.50
C LYS A 910 -15.18 36.23 -29.43
N TRP A 911 -15.42 35.69 -28.24
CA TRP A 911 -15.82 34.28 -28.08
C TRP A 911 -17.23 33.98 -28.57
N SER A 912 -18.15 34.94 -28.48
CA SER A 912 -19.55 34.78 -28.90
C SER A 912 -19.74 34.68 -30.41
N SER A 913 -18.74 35.09 -31.20
CA SER A 913 -18.80 35.08 -32.66
C SER A 913 -18.96 33.69 -33.28
N GLU A 914 -18.49 32.63 -32.60
CA GLU A 914 -18.52 31.25 -33.11
C GLU A 914 -19.40 30.28 -32.29
N LYS A 915 -19.84 30.65 -31.07
CA LYS A 915 -20.58 29.74 -30.17
C LYS A 915 -21.73 30.41 -29.41
N ARG A 916 -22.83 29.66 -29.23
CA ARG A 916 -24.01 30.08 -28.44
C ARG A 916 -23.81 30.07 -26.91
N HIS A 917 -22.85 29.29 -26.38
CA HIS A 917 -22.61 29.15 -24.94
C HIS A 917 -21.12 29.30 -24.62
N LEU A 918 -20.79 30.19 -23.67
CA LEU A 918 -19.42 30.61 -23.34
C LEU A 918 -18.86 30.03 -22.03
N ILE A 919 -19.60 29.12 -21.40
CA ILE A 919 -19.32 28.60 -20.05
C ILE A 919 -17.90 28.03 -19.95
N GLY A 920 -17.50 27.20 -20.92
CA GLY A 920 -16.17 26.58 -20.91
C GLY A 920 -15.02 27.59 -21.06
N GLN A 921 -15.18 28.64 -21.87
CA GLN A 921 -14.19 29.71 -21.99
C GLN A 921 -14.08 30.50 -20.69
N THR A 922 -15.20 30.82 -20.05
CA THR A 922 -15.20 31.57 -18.78
C THR A 922 -14.57 30.76 -17.64
N GLU A 923 -14.82 29.45 -17.58
CA GLU A 923 -14.18 28.58 -16.59
C GLU A 923 -12.68 28.41 -16.82
N LEU A 924 -12.25 28.18 -18.07
CA LEU A 924 -10.83 28.09 -18.39
C LEU A 924 -10.12 29.42 -18.14
N PHE A 925 -10.76 30.56 -18.46
CA PHE A 925 -10.26 31.88 -18.14
C PHE A 925 -10.03 32.06 -16.64
N ALA A 926 -10.97 31.61 -15.79
CA ALA A 926 -10.81 31.66 -14.34
C ALA A 926 -9.61 30.84 -13.84
N VAL A 927 -9.34 29.66 -14.43
CA VAL A 927 -8.16 28.85 -14.09
C VAL A 927 -6.85 29.58 -14.42
N VAL A 928 -6.75 30.18 -15.61
CA VAL A 928 -5.58 30.95 -16.05
C VAL A 928 -5.40 32.22 -15.20
N LEU A 929 -6.52 32.87 -14.86
CA LEU A 929 -6.54 34.06 -14.04
C LEU A 929 -6.05 33.76 -12.62
N ALA A 930 -6.54 32.70 -12.00
CA ALA A 930 -6.08 32.22 -10.70
C ALA A 930 -4.57 31.93 -10.72
N ARG A 931 -4.09 31.24 -11.77
CA ARG A 931 -2.67 30.94 -11.93
C ARG A 931 -1.80 32.19 -12.06
N SER A 932 -2.27 33.19 -12.78
CA SER A 932 -1.56 34.45 -13.01
C SER A 932 -1.56 35.33 -11.75
N LEU A 933 -2.74 35.56 -11.19
CA LEU A 933 -2.99 36.40 -10.01
C LEU A 933 -2.25 35.89 -8.76
N TRP A 934 -2.27 34.58 -8.54
CA TRP A 934 -1.66 33.95 -7.37
C TRP A 934 -0.28 33.34 -7.66
N SER A 935 0.38 33.75 -8.74
CA SER A 935 1.70 33.26 -9.14
C SER A 935 2.73 33.26 -8.00
N GLN A 936 2.78 34.32 -7.20
CA GLN A 936 3.65 34.42 -6.02
C GLN A 936 3.42 33.32 -4.96
N TYR A 937 2.22 32.74 -4.90
CA TYR A 937 1.85 31.69 -3.95
C TYR A 937 1.93 30.29 -4.57
N LEU A 938 1.75 30.18 -5.89
CA LEU A 938 1.64 28.91 -6.61
C LEU A 938 2.97 28.48 -7.29
N ALA A 939 3.87 29.42 -7.58
CA ALA A 939 5.13 29.13 -8.25
C ALA A 939 5.99 28.13 -7.46
N ASN A 940 6.49 27.10 -8.14
CA ASN A 940 7.27 26.00 -7.56
C ASN A 940 6.53 25.19 -6.46
N LYS A 941 5.21 25.33 -6.35
CA LYS A 941 4.37 24.58 -5.40
C LYS A 941 3.56 23.50 -6.09
N ARG A 942 3.14 22.50 -5.30
CA ARG A 942 2.15 21.51 -5.72
C ARG A 942 0.77 22.10 -5.52
N THR A 943 0.01 22.19 -6.60
CA THR A 943 -1.28 22.89 -6.60
C THR A 943 -2.35 21.97 -7.15
N LEU A 944 -3.51 22.01 -6.51
CA LEU A 944 -4.66 21.20 -6.86
C LEU A 944 -5.73 22.13 -7.41
N PHE A 945 -6.16 21.88 -8.64
CA PHE A 945 -7.20 22.64 -9.30
C PHE A 945 -8.48 21.81 -9.35
N PHE A 946 -9.57 22.37 -8.84
CA PHE A 946 -10.88 21.74 -8.83
C PHE A 946 -11.75 22.40 -9.91
N ILE A 947 -12.20 21.63 -10.89
CA ILE A 947 -12.91 22.12 -12.08
C ILE A 947 -14.20 21.30 -12.24
N ASP A 948 -15.35 21.94 -12.42
CA ASP A 948 -16.63 21.24 -12.58
C ASP A 948 -17.03 21.00 -14.04
N HIS A 949 -16.44 21.72 -15.00
CA HIS A 949 -16.63 21.42 -16.43
C HIS A 949 -15.62 20.39 -16.97
N SER A 950 -16.13 19.21 -17.37
CA SER A 950 -15.34 18.09 -17.89
C SER A 950 -14.46 18.43 -19.09
N GLY A 951 -14.95 19.29 -19.99
CA GLY A 951 -14.15 19.77 -21.13
C GLY A 951 -12.91 20.55 -20.69
N VAL A 952 -13.10 21.58 -19.84
CA VAL A 952 -12.01 22.43 -19.31
C VAL A 952 -11.01 21.57 -18.53
N LEU A 953 -11.50 20.68 -17.67
CA LEU A 953 -10.66 19.69 -16.99
C LEU A 953 -9.81 18.89 -17.99
N GLY A 954 -10.43 18.36 -19.05
CA GLY A 954 -9.72 17.62 -20.09
C GLY A 954 -8.63 18.45 -20.78
N ALA A 955 -8.92 19.71 -21.10
CA ALA A 955 -7.99 20.63 -21.75
C ALA A 955 -6.81 21.04 -20.84
N CYS A 956 -7.07 21.32 -19.56
CA CYS A 956 -6.03 21.58 -18.57
C CYS A 956 -5.12 20.37 -18.33
N VAL A 957 -5.70 19.15 -18.35
CA VAL A 957 -4.97 17.89 -18.21
C VAL A 957 -4.05 17.61 -19.39
N SER A 958 -4.54 17.78 -20.60
CA SER A 958 -3.76 17.52 -21.82
C SER A 958 -2.78 18.65 -22.14
N GLY A 959 -2.99 19.85 -21.59
CA GLY A 959 -2.32 21.07 -22.04
C GLY A 959 -2.68 21.45 -23.48
N SER A 960 -3.74 20.88 -24.05
CA SER A 960 -4.08 21.04 -25.46
C SER A 960 -5.59 20.98 -25.70
N ALA A 961 -6.06 21.78 -26.64
CA ALA A 961 -7.46 21.85 -27.06
C ALA A 961 -7.53 22.01 -28.59
N THR A 962 -8.54 21.42 -29.22
CA THR A 962 -8.84 21.62 -30.65
C THR A 962 -9.50 22.96 -30.92
N ASP A 963 -10.15 23.54 -29.91
CA ASP A 963 -10.75 24.87 -29.99
C ASP A 963 -9.65 25.95 -29.90
N PRO A 964 -9.59 26.90 -30.86
CA PRO A 964 -8.52 27.88 -30.92
C PRO A 964 -8.52 28.87 -29.75
N TYR A 965 -9.69 29.26 -29.23
CA TYR A 965 -9.79 30.15 -28.07
C TYR A 965 -9.37 29.45 -26.79
N TRP A 966 -9.69 28.16 -26.65
CA TRP A 966 -9.21 27.36 -25.53
C TRP A 966 -7.69 27.17 -25.60
N ARG A 967 -7.14 26.96 -26.80
CA ARG A 967 -5.68 26.90 -26.99
C ARG A 967 -5.01 28.22 -26.66
N GLU A 968 -5.59 29.36 -27.05
CA GLU A 968 -5.12 30.70 -26.70
C GLU A 968 -5.06 30.88 -25.17
N LEU A 969 -6.11 30.50 -24.44
CA LEU A 969 -6.12 30.55 -22.98
C LEU A 969 -5.07 29.63 -22.34
N LEU A 970 -4.89 28.40 -22.86
CA LEU A 970 -3.87 27.48 -22.37
C LEU A 970 -2.44 27.99 -22.60
N LEU A 971 -2.18 28.68 -23.71
CA LEU A 971 -0.89 29.33 -23.96
C LEU A 971 -0.57 30.40 -22.89
N HIS A 972 -1.57 31.13 -22.40
CA HIS A 972 -1.38 32.05 -21.28
C HIS A 972 -1.10 31.32 -19.96
N PHE A 973 -1.69 30.15 -19.74
CA PHE A 973 -1.34 29.30 -18.60
C PHE A 973 0.13 28.85 -18.68
N GLU A 974 0.56 28.36 -19.85
CA GLU A 974 1.94 27.92 -20.13
C GLU A 974 2.94 29.08 -19.93
N ALA A 975 2.62 30.27 -20.43
CA ALA A 975 3.43 31.47 -20.24
C ALA A 975 3.53 31.89 -18.75
N ALA A 976 2.45 31.76 -17.99
CA ALA A 976 2.46 32.01 -16.55
C ALA A 976 3.27 30.97 -15.76
N ASP A 977 3.43 29.75 -16.31
CA ASP A 977 4.22 28.67 -15.72
C ASP A 977 5.71 28.76 -16.03
N GLU A 978 6.11 29.33 -17.17
CA GLU A 978 7.51 29.48 -17.59
C GLU A 978 8.44 30.09 -16.52
N PRO A 979 8.14 31.24 -15.88
CA PRO A 979 9.05 31.86 -14.91
C PRO A 979 9.08 31.15 -13.54
N GLY A 980 8.12 30.28 -13.25
CA GLY A 980 7.97 29.66 -11.94
C GLY A 980 6.91 28.57 -11.98
N PRO A 981 7.26 27.35 -12.38
CA PRO A 981 6.27 26.32 -12.73
C PRO A 981 5.43 25.90 -11.54
N CYS A 982 4.12 25.83 -11.75
CA CYS A 982 3.18 25.26 -10.79
C CYS A 982 3.04 23.75 -11.06
N LEU A 983 3.29 22.89 -10.05
CA LEU A 983 3.08 21.45 -10.15
C LEU A 983 1.59 21.14 -10.03
N SER A 984 0.86 21.39 -11.11
CA SER A 984 -0.60 21.37 -11.20
C SER A 984 -1.15 19.94 -11.27
N TRP A 985 -2.16 19.65 -10.45
CA TRP A 985 -3.00 18.46 -10.55
C TRP A 985 -4.46 18.91 -10.65
N PHE A 986 -5.12 18.57 -11.75
CA PHE A 986 -6.50 18.96 -11.98
C PHE A 986 -7.44 17.84 -11.50
N MET A 987 -8.61 18.15 -10.98
CA MET A 987 -9.60 17.13 -10.68
C MET A 987 -11.01 17.68 -10.77
N ARG A 988 -11.96 16.78 -11.01
CA ARG A 988 -13.37 17.13 -11.11
C ARG A 988 -13.92 17.46 -9.73
N VAL A 989 -14.66 18.56 -9.62
CA VAL A 989 -15.51 18.85 -8.45
C VAL A 989 -16.99 18.86 -8.88
N PRO A 990 -17.93 18.30 -8.11
CA PRO A 990 -19.35 18.51 -8.36
C PRO A 990 -19.73 19.98 -8.15
N SER A 991 -20.57 20.58 -9.00
CA SER A 991 -20.90 22.01 -8.90
C SER A 991 -21.47 22.44 -7.54
N HIS A 992 -22.25 21.58 -6.88
CA HIS A 992 -22.80 21.86 -5.53
C HIS A 992 -21.73 21.83 -4.41
N SER A 993 -20.54 21.32 -4.72
CA SER A 993 -19.38 21.30 -3.83
C SER A 993 -18.28 22.25 -4.30
N ASN A 994 -18.52 23.00 -5.40
CA ASN A 994 -17.54 23.91 -5.96
C ASN A 994 -17.54 25.23 -5.18
N LEU A 995 -16.49 25.45 -4.39
CA LEU A 995 -16.31 26.67 -3.60
C LEU A 995 -16.25 27.95 -4.47
N ALA A 996 -15.92 27.81 -5.76
CA ALA A 996 -15.86 28.94 -6.70
C ALA A 996 -17.23 29.34 -7.28
N ASP A 997 -18.30 28.55 -7.08
CA ASP A 997 -19.61 28.86 -7.68
C ASP A 997 -20.23 30.12 -7.03
N ALA A 998 -20.21 30.23 -5.70
CA ALA A 998 -20.68 31.42 -4.98
C ALA A 998 -19.96 32.73 -5.40
N PRO A 999 -18.62 32.83 -5.38
CA PRO A 999 -17.93 34.06 -5.79
C PRO A 999 -18.06 34.36 -7.29
N SER A 1000 -18.18 33.35 -8.15
CA SER A 1000 -18.41 33.56 -9.60
C SER A 1000 -19.79 34.17 -9.91
N ARG A 1001 -20.77 34.01 -9.00
CA ARG A 1001 -22.15 34.53 -9.10
C ARG A 1001 -22.43 35.74 -8.20
N ALA A 1002 -21.39 36.34 -7.61
CA ALA A 1002 -21.51 37.40 -6.59
C ALA A 1002 -22.36 37.05 -5.36
N LYS A 1003 -22.49 35.76 -5.04
CA LYS A 1003 -23.24 35.31 -3.86
C LYS A 1003 -22.34 35.24 -2.62
N TRP A 1004 -21.75 36.38 -2.26
CA TRP A 1004 -20.77 36.48 -1.18
C TRP A 1004 -21.31 36.06 0.19
N SER A 1005 -22.62 36.23 0.42
CA SER A 1005 -23.30 35.78 1.65
C SER A 1005 -23.24 34.27 1.86
N GLU A 1006 -23.15 33.48 0.77
CA GLU A 1006 -23.02 32.03 0.84
C GLU A 1006 -21.61 31.60 1.32
N MET A 1007 -20.62 32.51 1.34
CA MET A 1007 -19.22 32.23 1.74
C MET A 1007 -18.91 32.55 3.22
N THR A 1008 -19.90 32.95 4.02
CA THR A 1008 -19.70 33.34 5.44
C THR A 1008 -19.02 32.27 6.28
N TYR A 1009 -19.19 30.98 5.96
CA TYR A 1009 -18.53 29.88 6.63
C TYR A 1009 -17.01 29.78 6.37
N LEU A 1010 -16.47 30.52 5.39
CA LEU A 1010 -15.04 30.58 5.03
C LEU A 1010 -14.31 31.77 5.66
N GLU A 1011 -14.98 32.58 6.48
CA GLU A 1011 -14.35 33.74 7.11
C GLU A 1011 -13.29 33.31 8.16
N PRO A 1012 -12.13 34.00 8.22
CA PRO A 1012 -11.73 35.12 7.38
C PRO A 1012 -11.12 34.69 6.03
N TYR A 1013 -11.48 35.40 4.94
CA TYR A 1013 -10.85 35.26 3.62
C TYR A 1013 -10.49 36.62 3.01
N SER A 1014 -9.54 36.64 2.08
CA SER A 1014 -9.15 37.86 1.34
C SER A 1014 -9.76 37.88 -0.06
N ARG A 1015 -10.34 39.02 -0.45
CA ARG A 1015 -10.83 39.26 -1.82
C ARG A 1015 -9.75 39.94 -2.65
N ASP A 1016 -9.32 39.28 -3.70
CA ASP A 1016 -8.33 39.80 -4.64
C ASP A 1016 -9.01 40.37 -5.88
N ARG A 1017 -8.43 41.45 -6.44
CA ARG A 1017 -8.92 42.10 -7.66
C ARG A 1017 -8.00 41.78 -8.84
N PRO A 1018 -8.41 40.90 -9.75
CA PRO A 1018 -7.57 40.49 -10.88
C PRO A 1018 -7.49 41.56 -11.98
N ALA A 1019 -6.34 41.62 -12.66
CA ALA A 1019 -6.22 42.24 -13.97
C ALA A 1019 -6.31 41.16 -15.07
N CYS A 1020 -6.88 41.52 -16.21
CA CYS A 1020 -6.98 40.66 -17.37
C CYS A 1020 -5.58 40.35 -17.92
N PHE A 1021 -5.19 39.06 -17.98
CA PHE A 1021 -3.90 38.66 -18.52
C PHE A 1021 -3.75 38.85 -20.03
N VAL A 1022 -4.85 39.17 -20.74
CA VAL A 1022 -4.84 39.48 -22.18
C VAL A 1022 -4.69 40.98 -22.42
N SER A 1023 -5.44 41.82 -21.71
CA SER A 1023 -5.48 43.28 -21.95
C SER A 1023 -4.70 44.13 -20.94
N GLY A 1024 -4.28 43.55 -19.81
CA GLY A 1024 -3.65 44.26 -18.69
C GLY A 1024 -4.61 45.16 -17.89
N THR A 1025 -5.87 45.28 -18.29
CA THR A 1025 -6.87 46.12 -17.61
C THR A 1025 -7.39 45.46 -16.34
N LEU A 1026 -7.69 46.25 -15.31
CA LEU A 1026 -8.30 45.76 -14.08
C LEU A 1026 -9.72 45.25 -14.40
N LEU A 1027 -10.04 44.01 -14.00
CA LEU A 1027 -11.36 43.45 -14.22
C LEU A 1027 -12.35 44.04 -13.21
N ALA A 1028 -13.58 44.29 -13.67
CA ALA A 1028 -14.65 44.73 -12.79
C ALA A 1028 -14.98 43.64 -11.77
N ASP A 1029 -15.01 44.01 -10.48
CA ASP A 1029 -15.46 43.14 -9.39
C ASP A 1029 -16.95 42.83 -9.56
N VAL A 1030 -17.39 41.63 -9.20
CA VAL A 1030 -18.83 41.33 -9.21
C VAL A 1030 -19.37 41.72 -7.83
N GLU A 1031 -19.83 42.97 -7.73
CA GLU A 1031 -20.56 43.46 -6.56
C GLU A 1031 -21.97 42.86 -6.54
N SER A 1032 -22.43 42.50 -5.34
CA SER A 1032 -23.70 41.77 -5.08
C SER A 1032 -24.94 42.53 -5.50
#